data_AF-A0A942KPX6-F1
#
_entry.id   AF-A0A942KPX6-F1
#
_cell.length_a   1.000
_cell.length_b   1.000
_cell.length_c   1.000
_cell.angle_alpha   90.00
_cell.angle_beta   90.00
_cell.angle_gamma   90.00
#
_symmetry.space_group_name_H-M   'P 1'
#
loop_
_entity.id
_entity.type
_entity.pdbx_description
1 polymer ?
#
loop_
_entity_poly.entity_id
_entity_poly.type
_entity_poly.pdbx_seq_one_letter_code
_entity_poly.pdbx_strand_id
1 'polypeptide(L)'
;MPQQDKPPVTRRAYTLRLRGTDPSNTSWRKALWQTHEGVNKGAKKFGDWLLTLRGGLDHTLADAKVKVGKGKPDRDRTDEERKARRILLALSWLSVESKIGAPVGHIIASGEEVAEDRNSKVVAALEEILKSRGLANSEIKEWKNDCSASLSAAIRDDAVWVNRSKAFDDAVKSTVGSSLTREEAWDMLERFFGSRDAYLAPVKISEDESSEVEQEEKAKDLVQKAGQWLSSRFGTGKGADFSHMAKVYERIAAWTDNAQVGTTGNEAINNLAVALSEFIPASEDLKGVLGLISGPGYKSATRNLLKGLDTKTAVTQQDLESLKDKATTDSLKCEQNTGSKGQRPYSDAILNGVEAACGFTYLQDGGSARHSEFAVMLDHAARRVSLAHTWVKRAEAERRRFEEDAKKIAKVPTPARNWLDSFCLERSLASGALEPYRIRRRALGGWKEVVAAWAKSSCSSCEDRISEARKLQDDPEIDKFGDIQLFEALAEDDALCVWHKDGYPAKATDPQPLIDYVLATEAEFKKRDFKVPSYRHPDALLHPVFCDFGNSRWDICFEIHKNRQSPNPNALSVTLWTGSEIKPVSLRWQSKRLARDLALDQEAQGNGASEVTRADRLGRAASNVTKNDEVNIAGLFEQKDWNGRLQAPRQQLEAIAAVRDNLSLSAEERNRRMSGMMDHIRWLVTFSAKLQPKGPWLDYATTNDLKLDQKNGEIVATPSNSKNEWRGLAYPFWHSDNQEGRKGLAKHCLSRLPGIRVLSVDLGHRHAAACAVWEAVSAEQVKKACQIAGHEAPKASNLYLHLKRKATKQKKDNQVVIEETTVYRRIGADTLPDGTQHPAPWARLDRQFLIKLQGEEEGVRKASDEEVREVYQLEAEVGRTAPMDADDGEVRKPSLPVDELMSSAGRTMRLALKRHGDRARIAHYLITNEKIKPGGIKEKLDEEGRVDLLLDTLVMWHNLFSFHGWQDDEARQLWDNHVAKLSGYKAPERIGEECSGKSRKNKQQENREKLRDAAKALAKDITLRKAL
;
A
#
# COMPACT_ATOMS: atom_id res chain seq x y z
N MET A 1 -7.88 24.08 39.43
CA MET A 1 -7.68 24.38 37.99
C MET A 1 -7.89 23.09 37.21
N PRO A 2 -8.73 23.06 36.16
CA PRO A 2 -8.84 21.88 35.31
C PRO A 2 -7.47 21.57 34.68
N GLN A 3 -7.05 20.30 34.68
CA GLN A 3 -5.86 19.87 33.94
C GLN A 3 -6.06 20.27 32.47
N GLN A 4 -5.23 21.19 31.96
CA GLN A 4 -5.15 21.41 30.51
C GLN A 4 -4.68 20.10 29.86
N ASP A 5 -5.49 19.56 28.96
CA ASP A 5 -5.12 18.39 28.17
C ASP A 5 -3.85 18.72 27.36
N LYS A 6 -2.75 18.03 27.67
CA LYS A 6 -1.49 18.19 26.92
C LYS A 6 -1.71 17.76 25.46
N PRO A 7 -1.18 18.48 24.46
CA PRO A 7 -1.37 18.11 23.07
C PRO A 7 -0.75 16.74 22.75
N PRO A 8 -1.25 16.01 21.75
CA PRO A 8 -0.72 14.71 21.38
C PRO A 8 0.77 14.77 21.00
N VAL A 9 1.51 13.72 21.35
CA VAL A 9 2.95 13.61 21.04
C VAL A 9 3.19 13.27 19.57
N THR A 10 4.28 13.79 19.01
CA THR A 10 4.78 13.43 17.67
C THR A 10 5.89 12.38 17.78
N ARG A 11 6.20 11.64 16.70
CA ARG A 11 7.25 10.60 16.72
C ARG A 11 8.38 10.92 15.75
N ARG A 12 9.62 10.60 16.15
CA ARG A 12 10.80 10.61 15.27
C ARG A 12 11.68 9.40 15.54
N ALA A 13 11.97 8.65 14.50
CA ALA A 13 12.84 7.49 14.56
C ALA A 13 14.32 7.90 14.42
N TYR A 14 15.16 7.30 15.26
CA TYR A 14 16.61 7.42 15.24
C TYR A 14 17.24 6.05 15.19
N THR A 15 18.16 5.85 14.25
CA THR A 15 18.95 4.61 14.16
C THR A 15 20.25 4.77 14.91
N LEU A 16 20.50 3.87 15.87
CA LEU A 16 21.63 3.91 16.76
C LEU A 16 22.54 2.71 16.47
N ARG A 17 23.82 2.94 16.20
CA ARG A 17 24.76 1.84 15.94
C ARG A 17 25.24 1.23 17.26
N LEU A 18 25.13 -0.09 17.41
CA LEU A 18 25.57 -0.81 18.59
C LEU A 18 27.07 -1.16 18.56
N ARG A 19 27.69 -1.17 19.74
CA ARG A 19 29.06 -1.61 20.02
C ARG A 19 29.13 -2.32 21.38
N GLY A 20 30.09 -3.22 21.55
CA GLY A 20 30.42 -3.78 22.86
C GLY A 20 30.99 -2.71 23.79
N THR A 21 30.85 -2.92 25.10
CA THR A 21 31.50 -2.09 26.13
C THR A 21 33.01 -2.28 26.16
N ASP A 22 33.46 -3.50 25.89
CA ASP A 22 34.86 -3.91 25.79
C ASP A 22 35.19 -4.29 24.33
N PRO A 23 36.18 -3.65 23.68
CA PRO A 23 36.62 -3.99 22.32
C PRO A 23 37.09 -5.44 22.14
N SER A 24 37.61 -6.09 23.19
CA SER A 24 38.11 -7.46 23.14
C SER A 24 36.99 -8.50 23.25
N ASN A 25 35.84 -8.11 23.80
CA ASN A 25 34.70 -8.99 23.99
C ASN A 25 33.75 -8.93 22.77
N THR A 26 33.66 -10.03 22.03
CA THR A 26 32.75 -10.18 20.88
C THR A 26 31.51 -11.01 21.17
N SER A 27 31.36 -11.55 22.39
CA SER A 27 30.24 -12.44 22.76
C SER A 27 28.85 -11.79 22.58
N TRP A 28 28.77 -10.47 22.74
CA TRP A 28 27.55 -9.71 22.51
C TRP A 28 27.04 -9.81 21.07
N ARG A 29 27.92 -9.96 20.08
CA ARG A 29 27.54 -10.13 18.66
C ARG A 29 26.80 -11.45 18.45
N LYS A 30 27.32 -12.51 19.09
CA LYS A 30 26.69 -13.83 19.10
C LYS A 30 25.33 -13.77 19.78
N ALA A 31 25.20 -13.10 20.93
CA ALA A 31 23.91 -12.94 21.61
C ALA A 31 22.88 -12.17 20.76
N LEU A 32 23.30 -11.11 20.05
CA LEU A 32 22.42 -10.40 19.12
C LEU A 32 21.95 -11.29 17.96
N TRP A 33 22.87 -12.07 17.37
CA TRP A 33 22.52 -13.03 16.33
C TRP A 33 21.56 -14.11 16.85
N GLN A 34 21.86 -14.73 18.00
CA GLN A 34 21.01 -15.77 18.61
C GLN A 34 19.61 -15.25 18.93
N THR A 35 19.50 -14.03 19.45
CA THR A 35 18.21 -13.38 19.69
C THR A 35 17.45 -13.17 18.38
N HIS A 36 18.12 -12.61 17.36
CA HIS A 36 17.54 -12.38 16.04
C HIS A 36 17.04 -13.68 15.39
N GLU A 37 17.87 -14.73 15.42
CA GLU A 37 17.55 -16.03 14.88
C GLU A 37 16.41 -16.71 15.65
N GLY A 38 16.46 -16.72 16.98
CA GLY A 38 15.44 -17.31 17.84
C GLY A 38 14.06 -16.66 17.66
N VAL A 39 14.01 -15.32 17.60
CA VAL A 39 12.77 -14.58 17.34
C VAL A 39 12.21 -14.89 15.95
N ASN A 40 13.06 -14.99 14.93
CA ASN A 40 12.61 -15.36 13.58
C ASN A 40 12.07 -16.79 13.52
N LYS A 41 12.76 -17.75 14.15
CA LYS A 41 12.30 -19.16 14.19
C LYS A 41 11.00 -19.31 14.96
N GLY A 42 10.87 -18.67 16.13
CA GLY A 42 9.64 -18.69 16.92
C GLY A 42 8.48 -18.00 16.21
N ALA A 43 8.70 -16.82 15.61
CA ALA A 43 7.68 -16.13 14.82
C ALA A 43 7.26 -16.95 13.58
N LYS A 44 8.21 -17.63 12.91
CA LYS A 44 7.88 -18.56 11.83
C LYS A 44 6.97 -19.67 12.34
N LYS A 45 7.32 -20.30 13.46
CA LYS A 45 6.56 -21.43 14.00
C LYS A 45 5.16 -21.04 14.46
N PHE A 46 4.99 -19.88 15.10
CA PHE A 46 3.67 -19.32 15.37
C PHE A 46 2.89 -19.03 14.07
N GLY A 47 3.57 -18.50 13.05
CA GLY A 47 2.96 -18.24 11.73
C GLY A 47 2.47 -19.53 11.06
N ASP A 48 3.28 -20.58 11.11
CA ASP A 48 2.92 -21.91 10.62
C ASP A 48 1.68 -22.48 11.33
N TRP A 49 1.59 -22.32 12.66
CA TRP A 49 0.41 -22.71 13.41
C TRP A 49 -0.81 -21.88 13.04
N LEU A 50 -0.71 -20.56 12.95
CA LEU A 50 -1.82 -19.70 12.52
C LEU A 50 -2.34 -20.06 11.12
N LEU A 51 -1.44 -20.37 10.18
CA LEU A 51 -1.81 -20.85 8.83
C LEU A 51 -2.47 -22.23 8.88
N THR A 52 -2.01 -23.12 9.77
CA THR A 52 -2.59 -24.45 9.97
C THR A 52 -3.99 -24.35 10.58
N LEU A 53 -4.19 -23.53 11.62
CA LEU A 53 -5.51 -23.26 12.21
C LEU A 53 -6.48 -22.67 11.19
N ARG A 54 -5.99 -21.76 10.32
CA ARG A 54 -6.75 -21.23 9.18
C ARG A 54 -7.16 -22.33 8.18
N GLY A 55 -6.30 -23.33 7.97
CA GLY A 55 -6.64 -24.53 7.18
C GLY A 55 -7.74 -25.38 7.82
N GLY A 56 -7.89 -25.30 9.15
CA GLY A 56 -8.91 -26.01 9.92
C GLY A 56 -10.32 -25.42 9.86
N LEU A 57 -10.52 -24.25 9.24
CA LEU A 57 -11.83 -23.57 9.21
C LEU A 57 -12.91 -24.44 8.57
N ASP A 58 -14.09 -24.51 9.19
CA ASP A 58 -15.20 -25.35 8.75
C ASP A 58 -15.88 -24.84 7.47
N HIS A 59 -16.37 -25.76 6.64
CA HIS A 59 -17.04 -25.44 5.37
C HIS A 59 -18.43 -24.82 5.58
N THR A 60 -19.13 -25.16 6.67
CA THR A 60 -20.43 -24.61 7.05
C THR A 60 -20.41 -23.11 7.30
N LEU A 61 -19.23 -22.50 7.47
CA LEU A 61 -19.09 -21.04 7.57
C LEU A 61 -19.43 -20.32 6.27
N ALA A 62 -19.31 -20.99 5.12
CA ALA A 62 -19.87 -20.49 3.86
C ALA A 62 -21.39 -20.33 3.99
N ASP A 63 -22.00 -21.17 4.83
CA ASP A 63 -23.42 -21.30 5.03
C ASP A 63 -24.01 -20.58 6.28
N ALA A 64 -23.18 -19.93 7.09
CA ALA A 64 -23.65 -19.20 8.26
C ALA A 64 -24.51 -17.96 7.91
N LYS A 65 -25.47 -17.60 8.78
CA LYS A 65 -26.21 -16.34 8.66
C LYS A 65 -25.29 -15.13 8.90
N VAL A 66 -25.66 -13.96 8.38
CA VAL A 66 -24.89 -12.71 8.51
C VAL A 66 -25.40 -11.91 9.70
N LYS A 67 -24.53 -11.58 10.64
CA LYS A 67 -24.87 -10.69 11.77
C LYS A 67 -25.03 -9.24 11.30
N VAL A 68 -26.19 -8.63 11.57
CA VAL A 68 -26.54 -7.25 11.13
C VAL A 68 -26.23 -6.19 12.20
N GLY A 69 -25.63 -6.59 13.31
CA GLY A 69 -25.25 -5.72 14.43
C GLY A 69 -26.11 -5.93 15.68
N LYS A 70 -25.78 -5.21 16.76
CA LYS A 70 -26.40 -5.40 18.08
C LYS A 70 -27.89 -5.07 18.05
N GLY A 71 -28.74 -6.05 18.42
CA GLY A 71 -30.20 -5.88 18.52
C GLY A 71 -31.00 -6.09 17.23
N LYS A 72 -30.38 -6.57 16.15
CA LYS A 72 -31.08 -6.95 14.91
C LYS A 72 -30.96 -8.46 14.68
N PRO A 73 -32.01 -9.12 14.15
CA PRO A 73 -31.93 -10.54 13.83
C PRO A 73 -30.90 -10.78 12.72
N ASP A 74 -30.24 -11.93 12.78
CA ASP A 74 -29.33 -12.37 11.74
C ASP A 74 -30.09 -12.53 10.42
N ARG A 75 -29.48 -12.08 9.32
CA ARG A 75 -30.09 -12.19 7.99
C ARG A 75 -29.51 -13.36 7.20
N ASP A 76 -30.28 -13.84 6.24
CA ASP A 76 -29.76 -14.73 5.23
C ASP A 76 -28.78 -13.98 4.31
N ARG A 77 -27.81 -14.73 3.78
CA ARG A 77 -26.77 -14.20 2.89
C ARG A 77 -27.21 -14.26 1.44
N THR A 78 -26.66 -13.39 0.60
CA THR A 78 -26.88 -13.47 -0.85
C THR A 78 -26.01 -14.56 -1.47
N ASP A 79 -26.32 -14.97 -2.71
CA ASP A 79 -25.51 -15.95 -3.44
C ASP A 79 -24.09 -15.44 -3.71
N GLU A 80 -23.93 -14.14 -3.97
CA GLU A 80 -22.61 -13.51 -4.12
C GLU A 80 -21.81 -13.53 -2.82
N GLU A 81 -22.47 -13.33 -1.68
CA GLU A 81 -21.84 -13.45 -0.36
C GLU A 81 -21.44 -14.90 -0.08
N ARG A 82 -22.29 -15.87 -0.42
CA ARG A 82 -21.96 -17.30 -0.32
C ARG A 82 -20.75 -17.65 -1.18
N LYS A 83 -20.74 -17.24 -2.45
CA LYS A 83 -19.61 -17.44 -3.36
C LYS A 83 -18.32 -16.82 -2.81
N ALA A 84 -18.37 -15.58 -2.32
CA ALA A 84 -17.21 -14.91 -1.74
C ALA A 84 -16.67 -15.64 -0.49
N ARG A 85 -17.57 -16.14 0.39
CA ARG A 85 -17.18 -16.93 1.55
C ARG A 85 -16.52 -18.26 1.16
N ARG A 86 -17.08 -18.97 0.17
CA ARG A 86 -16.50 -20.21 -0.38
C ARG A 86 -15.08 -19.98 -0.89
N ILE A 87 -14.86 -18.93 -1.69
CA ILE A 87 -13.53 -18.57 -2.21
C ILE A 87 -12.53 -18.30 -1.07
N LEU A 88 -12.92 -17.48 -0.08
CA LEU A 88 -12.03 -17.16 1.04
C LEU A 88 -11.70 -18.37 1.92
N LEU A 89 -12.65 -19.30 2.09
CA LEU A 89 -12.42 -20.57 2.79
C LEU A 89 -11.49 -21.48 1.98
N ALA A 90 -11.71 -21.64 0.68
CA ALA A 90 -10.84 -22.42 -0.19
C ALA A 90 -9.40 -21.88 -0.16
N LEU A 91 -9.21 -20.55 -0.24
CA LEU A 91 -7.90 -19.90 -0.13
C LEU A 91 -7.30 -19.93 1.29
N SER A 92 -8.10 -20.33 2.29
CA SER A 92 -7.66 -20.60 3.67
C SER A 92 -7.18 -22.02 3.85
N TRP A 93 -7.78 -22.97 3.15
CA TRP A 93 -7.36 -24.37 3.10
C TRP A 93 -6.18 -24.60 2.18
N LEU A 94 -6.16 -23.91 1.05
CA LEU A 94 -5.15 -23.96 0.00
C LEU A 94 -4.46 -22.59 -0.04
N SER A 95 -3.37 -22.45 0.72
CA SER A 95 -2.63 -21.19 0.81
C SER A 95 -1.54 -21.12 -0.25
N VAL A 96 -1.27 -19.92 -0.76
CA VAL A 96 -0.08 -19.66 -1.57
C VAL A 96 1.02 -19.17 -0.65
N GLU A 97 2.15 -19.85 -0.66
CA GLU A 97 3.27 -19.58 0.23
C GLU A 97 4.59 -19.57 -0.54
N SER A 98 5.60 -18.92 0.03
CA SER A 98 6.98 -19.05 -0.45
C SER A 98 7.44 -20.49 -0.37
N LYS A 99 8.04 -21.03 -1.44
CA LYS A 99 8.67 -22.37 -1.46
C LYS A 99 9.67 -22.51 -0.31
N ILE A 100 10.46 -21.46 -0.08
CA ILE A 100 11.32 -21.33 1.08
C ILE A 100 10.47 -21.11 2.33
N GLY A 101 10.48 -22.10 3.22
CA GLY A 101 9.80 -22.07 4.52
C GLY A 101 8.47 -22.83 4.57
N ALA A 102 7.85 -23.12 3.42
CA ALA A 102 6.63 -23.91 3.35
C ALA A 102 6.84 -25.36 3.84
N PRO A 103 5.81 -25.98 4.45
CA PRO A 103 5.88 -27.38 4.90
C PRO A 103 5.93 -28.32 3.69
N VAL A 104 7.10 -28.90 3.43
CA VAL A 104 7.38 -29.71 2.22
C VAL A 104 6.36 -30.84 2.02
N GLY A 105 5.95 -31.51 3.09
CA GLY A 105 4.97 -32.62 3.04
C GLY A 105 3.54 -32.21 2.66
N HIS A 106 3.25 -30.91 2.58
CA HIS A 106 1.91 -30.38 2.26
C HIS A 106 1.90 -29.53 0.99
N ILE A 107 3.00 -29.46 0.25
CA ILE A 107 3.06 -28.75 -1.05
C ILE A 107 2.28 -29.56 -2.09
N ILE A 108 1.36 -28.89 -2.79
CA ILE A 108 0.53 -29.50 -3.85
C ILE A 108 1.14 -29.27 -5.23
N ALA A 109 1.52 -28.01 -5.50
CA ALA A 109 2.03 -27.61 -6.80
C ALA A 109 2.89 -26.35 -6.70
N SER A 110 3.85 -26.19 -7.61
CA SER A 110 4.74 -25.04 -7.70
C SER A 110 4.33 -24.03 -8.78
N GLY A 111 4.76 -22.77 -8.63
CA GLY A 111 4.64 -21.76 -9.66
C GLY A 111 5.47 -22.04 -10.92
N GLU A 112 6.52 -22.87 -10.81
CA GLU A 112 7.36 -23.32 -11.93
C GLU A 112 6.67 -24.39 -12.80
N GLU A 113 5.60 -25.02 -12.31
CA GLU A 113 4.86 -26.04 -13.05
C GLU A 113 3.99 -25.43 -14.17
N VAL A 114 3.74 -26.22 -15.21
CA VAL A 114 2.81 -25.86 -16.29
C VAL A 114 1.43 -25.59 -15.70
N ALA A 115 0.78 -24.52 -16.17
CA ALA A 115 -0.47 -24.04 -15.58
C ALA A 115 -1.57 -25.10 -15.55
N GLU A 116 -1.71 -25.92 -16.59
CA GLU A 116 -2.72 -26.98 -16.67
C GLU A 116 -2.54 -28.04 -15.58
N ASP A 117 -1.31 -28.54 -15.39
CA ASP A 117 -0.97 -29.51 -14.34
C ASP A 117 -1.18 -28.93 -12.95
N ARG A 118 -0.66 -27.71 -12.72
CA ARG A 118 -0.80 -27.00 -11.44
C ARG A 118 -2.27 -26.82 -11.09
N ASN A 119 -3.07 -26.29 -12.02
CA ASN A 119 -4.48 -26.00 -11.79
C ASN A 119 -5.26 -27.28 -11.51
N SER A 120 -4.98 -28.36 -12.24
CA SER A 120 -5.60 -29.67 -12.04
C SER A 120 -5.31 -30.22 -10.63
N LYS A 121 -4.06 -30.16 -10.17
CA LYS A 121 -3.67 -30.60 -8.82
C LYS A 121 -4.36 -29.79 -7.72
N VAL A 122 -4.41 -28.46 -7.86
CA VAL A 122 -5.00 -27.58 -6.84
C VAL A 122 -6.53 -27.76 -6.75
N VAL A 123 -7.21 -27.89 -7.89
CA VAL A 123 -8.66 -28.14 -7.92
C VAL A 123 -8.98 -29.55 -7.40
N ALA A 124 -8.15 -30.55 -7.71
CA ALA A 124 -8.29 -31.89 -7.14
C ALA A 124 -8.11 -31.87 -5.60
N ALA A 125 -7.14 -31.11 -5.08
CA ALA A 125 -6.95 -30.96 -3.64
C ALA A 125 -8.18 -30.33 -2.96
N LEU A 126 -8.85 -29.35 -3.58
CA LEU A 126 -10.12 -28.81 -3.06
C LEU A 126 -11.20 -29.90 -2.99
N GLU A 127 -11.34 -30.70 -4.05
CA GLU A 127 -12.31 -31.78 -4.11
C GLU A 127 -12.06 -32.83 -3.01
N GLU A 128 -10.81 -33.22 -2.78
CA GLU A 128 -10.43 -34.14 -1.70
C GLU A 128 -10.78 -33.58 -0.31
N ILE A 129 -10.52 -32.29 -0.08
CA ILE A 129 -10.86 -31.62 1.19
C ILE A 129 -12.38 -31.63 1.42
N LEU A 130 -13.18 -31.40 0.39
CA LEU A 130 -14.65 -31.38 0.54
C LEU A 130 -15.21 -32.80 0.73
N LYS A 131 -14.65 -33.81 0.05
CA LYS A 131 -15.01 -35.22 0.25
C LYS A 131 -14.69 -35.68 1.67
N SER A 132 -13.52 -35.34 2.20
CA SER A 132 -13.14 -35.71 3.57
C SER A 132 -14.02 -35.04 4.63
N ARG A 133 -14.70 -33.95 4.27
CA ARG A 133 -15.67 -33.24 5.11
C ARG A 133 -17.12 -33.70 4.91
N GLY A 134 -17.37 -34.69 4.05
CA GLY A 134 -18.66 -35.34 3.90
C GLY A 134 -19.67 -34.60 3.02
N LEU A 135 -19.25 -33.65 2.17
CA LEU A 135 -20.17 -32.96 1.25
C LEU A 135 -20.63 -33.88 0.11
N ALA A 136 -21.85 -33.66 -0.37
CA ALA A 136 -22.39 -34.37 -1.52
C ALA A 136 -21.71 -33.95 -2.84
N ASN A 137 -21.65 -34.86 -3.81
CA ASN A 137 -21.00 -34.60 -5.12
C ASN A 137 -21.60 -33.40 -5.87
N SER A 138 -22.89 -33.10 -5.69
CA SER A 138 -23.54 -31.91 -6.27
C SER A 138 -22.98 -30.62 -5.68
N GLU A 139 -22.87 -30.54 -4.35
CA GLU A 139 -22.32 -29.37 -3.66
C GLU A 139 -20.83 -29.19 -3.96
N ILE A 140 -20.07 -30.29 -4.07
CA ILE A 140 -18.66 -30.25 -4.47
C ILE A 140 -18.51 -29.60 -5.86
N LYS A 141 -19.42 -29.91 -6.81
CA LYS A 141 -19.41 -29.26 -8.13
C LYS A 141 -19.67 -27.75 -8.03
N GLU A 142 -20.60 -27.32 -7.19
CA GLU A 142 -20.83 -25.89 -6.95
C GLU A 142 -19.61 -25.18 -6.37
N TRP A 143 -18.96 -25.77 -5.35
CA TRP A 143 -17.73 -25.23 -4.76
C TRP A 143 -16.61 -25.13 -5.79
N LYS A 144 -16.43 -26.15 -6.63
CA LYS A 144 -15.46 -26.11 -7.73
C LYS A 144 -15.79 -24.98 -8.70
N ASN A 145 -17.04 -24.80 -9.10
CA ASN A 145 -17.45 -23.72 -9.98
C ASN A 145 -17.16 -22.33 -9.37
N ASP A 146 -17.43 -22.15 -8.08
CA ASP A 146 -17.19 -20.89 -7.38
C ASP A 146 -15.70 -20.56 -7.22
N CYS A 147 -14.87 -21.57 -6.94
CA CYS A 147 -13.46 -21.37 -6.53
C CYS A 147 -12.43 -21.58 -7.64
N SER A 148 -12.78 -22.24 -8.75
CA SER A 148 -11.80 -22.64 -9.78
C SER A 148 -11.03 -21.46 -10.36
N ALA A 149 -11.67 -20.31 -10.56
CA ALA A 149 -11.01 -19.11 -11.09
C ALA A 149 -9.87 -18.62 -10.17
N SER A 150 -10.11 -18.56 -8.85
CA SER A 150 -9.12 -18.08 -7.88
C SER A 150 -8.04 -19.14 -7.59
N LEU A 151 -8.38 -20.43 -7.61
CA LEU A 151 -7.43 -21.53 -7.40
C LEU A 151 -6.56 -21.85 -8.63
N SER A 152 -7.03 -21.52 -9.82
CA SER A 152 -6.29 -21.69 -11.08
C SER A 152 -5.49 -20.45 -11.48
N ALA A 153 -5.64 -19.36 -10.73
CA ALA A 153 -4.92 -18.12 -10.98
C ALA A 153 -3.40 -18.32 -10.84
N ALA A 154 -2.64 -17.51 -11.58
CA ALA A 154 -1.19 -17.55 -11.55
C ALA A 154 -0.64 -17.31 -10.13
N ILE A 155 0.53 -17.88 -9.84
CA ILE A 155 1.30 -17.59 -8.64
C ILE A 155 2.71 -17.16 -9.06
N ARG A 156 3.53 -16.74 -8.10
CA ARG A 156 4.95 -16.48 -8.38
C ARG A 156 5.70 -17.79 -8.57
N ASP A 157 6.74 -17.75 -9.38
CA ASP A 157 7.56 -18.92 -9.71
C ASP A 157 8.22 -19.50 -8.44
N ASP A 158 8.66 -18.62 -7.54
CA ASP A 158 9.21 -18.96 -6.23
C ASP A 158 8.16 -19.29 -5.14
N ALA A 159 6.89 -19.41 -5.52
CA ALA A 159 5.78 -19.75 -4.63
C ALA A 159 5.21 -21.15 -4.92
N VAL A 160 4.47 -21.67 -3.95
CA VAL A 160 3.83 -22.99 -3.96
C VAL A 160 2.42 -22.91 -3.37
N TRP A 161 1.53 -23.77 -3.86
CA TRP A 161 0.26 -24.06 -3.21
C TRP A 161 0.47 -25.08 -2.09
N VAL A 162 -0.05 -24.78 -0.89
CA VAL A 162 0.11 -25.60 0.32
C VAL A 162 -1.26 -26.03 0.83
N ASN A 163 -1.42 -27.32 1.10
CA ASN A 163 -2.63 -27.88 1.70
C ASN A 163 -2.61 -27.71 3.23
N ARG A 164 -3.05 -26.54 3.70
CA ARG A 164 -3.16 -26.25 5.13
C ARG A 164 -4.34 -26.98 5.79
N SER A 165 -5.37 -27.39 5.03
CA SER A 165 -6.42 -28.27 5.58
C SER A 165 -5.85 -29.65 5.95
N LYS A 166 -5.05 -30.24 5.07
CA LYS A 166 -4.34 -31.49 5.37
C LYS A 166 -3.35 -31.32 6.53
N ALA A 167 -2.62 -30.21 6.57
CA ALA A 167 -1.74 -29.91 7.71
C ALA A 167 -2.50 -29.84 9.04
N PHE A 168 -3.71 -29.29 9.04
CA PHE A 168 -4.59 -29.28 10.21
C PHE A 168 -5.03 -30.70 10.60
N ASP A 169 -5.54 -31.46 9.63
CA ASP A 169 -6.03 -32.83 9.88
C ASP A 169 -4.89 -33.76 10.35
N ASP A 170 -3.68 -33.59 9.82
CA ASP A 170 -2.48 -34.30 10.27
C ASP A 170 -2.10 -33.88 11.70
N ALA A 171 -2.14 -32.57 12.03
CA ALA A 171 -1.87 -32.10 13.39
C ALA A 171 -2.85 -32.66 14.43
N VAL A 172 -4.14 -32.79 14.07
CA VAL A 172 -5.16 -33.45 14.90
C VAL A 172 -4.81 -34.92 15.13
N LYS A 173 -4.34 -35.64 14.09
CA LYS A 173 -4.01 -37.06 14.19
C LYS A 173 -2.71 -37.35 14.94
N SER A 174 -1.66 -36.56 14.69
CA SER A 174 -0.29 -36.91 15.12
C SER A 174 0.22 -36.14 16.33
N THR A 175 -0.18 -34.88 16.48
CA THR A 175 0.55 -33.94 17.36
C THR A 175 -0.29 -33.47 18.53
N VAL A 176 -1.60 -33.29 18.33
CA VAL A 176 -2.48 -32.64 19.30
C VAL A 176 -3.59 -33.55 19.82
N GLY A 177 -4.04 -34.50 19.00
CA GLY A 177 -5.20 -35.36 19.29
C GLY A 177 -6.54 -34.65 19.04
N SER A 178 -7.62 -35.34 19.38
CA SER A 178 -9.01 -34.91 19.18
C SER A 178 -9.41 -33.62 19.93
N SER A 179 -8.53 -33.09 20.78
CA SER A 179 -8.73 -31.83 21.49
C SER A 179 -8.72 -30.60 20.55
N LEU A 180 -8.03 -30.67 19.41
CA LEU A 180 -8.03 -29.60 18.41
C LEU A 180 -9.23 -29.76 17.48
N THR A 181 -10.33 -29.10 17.82
CA THR A 181 -11.52 -29.04 16.98
C THR A 181 -11.47 -27.83 16.02
N ARG A 182 -12.33 -27.84 14.99
CA ARG A 182 -12.48 -26.68 14.09
C ARG A 182 -13.02 -25.44 14.81
N GLU A 183 -13.73 -25.64 15.91
CA GLU A 183 -14.21 -24.56 16.78
C GLU A 183 -13.06 -24.00 17.63
N GLU A 184 -12.21 -24.85 18.19
CA GLU A 184 -11.03 -24.44 18.97
C GLU A 184 -10.01 -23.64 18.14
N ALA A 185 -9.97 -23.82 16.82
CA ALA A 185 -9.16 -22.96 15.95
C ALA A 185 -9.49 -21.47 16.14
N TRP A 186 -10.75 -21.13 16.45
CA TRP A 186 -11.17 -19.74 16.65
C TRP A 186 -10.67 -19.11 17.95
N ASP A 187 -10.27 -19.89 18.95
CA ASP A 187 -9.70 -19.34 20.20
C ASP A 187 -8.51 -18.41 19.92
N MET A 188 -7.68 -18.80 18.96
CA MET A 188 -6.53 -18.01 18.53
C MET A 188 -6.88 -17.09 17.36
N LEU A 189 -7.61 -17.57 16.35
CA LEU A 189 -7.88 -16.80 15.12
C LEU A 189 -8.74 -15.55 15.39
N GLU A 190 -9.76 -15.63 16.25
CA GLU A 190 -10.70 -14.52 16.48
C GLU A 190 -10.00 -13.30 17.09
N ARG A 191 -9.02 -13.54 17.98
CA ARG A 191 -8.25 -12.47 18.64
C ARG A 191 -7.47 -11.62 17.65
N PHE A 192 -6.93 -12.23 16.58
CA PHE A 192 -6.04 -11.56 15.64
C PHE A 192 -6.70 -11.17 14.31
N PHE A 193 -7.72 -11.90 13.88
CA PHE A 193 -8.34 -11.72 12.56
C PHE A 193 -9.80 -11.26 12.62
N GLY A 194 -10.31 -10.97 13.82
CA GLY A 194 -11.67 -10.52 14.05
C GLY A 194 -12.68 -11.67 14.08
N SER A 195 -13.96 -11.33 14.21
CA SER A 195 -15.04 -12.32 14.23
C SER A 195 -15.12 -13.14 12.93
N ARG A 196 -15.81 -14.27 12.96
CA ARG A 196 -16.03 -15.14 11.79
C ARG A 196 -16.59 -14.37 10.59
N ASP A 197 -17.57 -13.52 10.84
CA ASP A 197 -18.16 -12.67 9.79
C ASP A 197 -17.17 -11.65 9.26
N ALA A 198 -16.40 -10.98 10.13
CA ALA A 198 -15.37 -10.04 9.69
C ALA A 198 -14.26 -10.75 8.89
N TYR A 199 -13.90 -11.97 9.28
CA TYR A 199 -12.91 -12.79 8.59
C TYR A 199 -13.33 -13.14 7.17
N LEU A 200 -14.62 -13.39 6.93
CA LEU A 200 -15.15 -13.78 5.61
C LEU A 200 -15.82 -12.63 4.84
N ALA A 201 -15.89 -11.43 5.42
CA ALA A 201 -16.48 -10.28 4.75
C ALA A 201 -15.63 -9.82 3.55
N PRO A 202 -16.26 -9.53 2.39
CA PRO A 202 -15.59 -8.96 1.23
C PRO A 202 -15.12 -7.53 1.52
N VAL A 203 -13.98 -7.15 0.95
CA VAL A 203 -13.44 -5.78 1.06
C VAL A 203 -13.95 -4.94 -0.12
N LYS A 204 -14.28 -3.67 0.14
CA LYS A 204 -14.48 -2.64 -0.89
C LYS A 204 -13.15 -1.92 -1.09
N ILE A 205 -12.66 -1.83 -2.33
CA ILE A 205 -11.41 -1.15 -2.65
C ILE A 205 -11.71 0.36 -2.80
N SER A 206 -11.27 1.18 -1.85
CA SER A 206 -11.17 2.63 -2.01
C SER A 206 -9.78 2.99 -2.56
N GLU A 207 -9.71 4.07 -3.36
CA GLU A 207 -8.46 4.54 -3.98
C GLU A 207 -7.53 5.28 -3.02
N ASP A 208 -8.05 5.73 -1.88
CA ASP A 208 -7.25 6.32 -0.81
C ASP A 208 -6.94 5.23 0.22
N GLU A 209 -5.65 4.92 0.43
CA GLU A 209 -5.09 4.75 1.78
C GLU A 209 -3.57 4.51 1.75
N SER A 210 -2.84 5.51 2.25
CA SER A 210 -1.52 5.36 2.86
C SER A 210 -1.67 5.51 4.38
N SER A 211 -1.03 4.66 5.18
CA SER A 211 -0.77 5.00 6.60
C SER A 211 0.22 4.03 7.26
N GLU A 212 1.43 4.52 7.52
CA GLU A 212 2.40 3.86 8.42
C GLU A 212 1.97 3.96 9.91
N VAL A 213 1.10 4.92 10.26
CA VAL A 213 0.74 5.21 11.66
C VAL A 213 -0.36 4.31 12.19
N GLU A 214 -1.36 3.95 11.37
CA GLU A 214 -2.35 2.92 11.76
C GLU A 214 -1.67 1.58 12.10
N GLN A 215 -0.55 1.28 11.44
CA GLN A 215 0.18 0.04 11.66
C GLN A 215 0.81 -0.02 13.07
N GLU A 216 1.21 1.11 13.68
CA GLU A 216 1.84 1.11 15.01
C GLU A 216 0.81 1.05 16.16
N GLU A 217 -0.36 1.66 16.02
CA GLU A 217 -1.46 1.45 16.99
C GLU A 217 -2.01 0.03 16.91
N LYS A 218 -2.24 -0.49 15.69
CA LYS A 218 -2.58 -1.90 15.47
C LYS A 218 -1.45 -2.82 15.99
N ALA A 219 -0.18 -2.43 15.89
CA ALA A 219 0.94 -3.20 16.45
C ALA A 219 0.92 -3.30 17.99
N LYS A 220 0.57 -2.21 18.69
CA LYS A 220 0.44 -2.23 20.16
C LYS A 220 -0.74 -3.08 20.61
N ASP A 221 -1.83 -3.01 19.87
CA ASP A 221 -3.01 -3.84 20.11
C ASP A 221 -2.68 -5.34 19.91
N LEU A 222 -1.97 -5.70 18.84
CA LEU A 222 -1.64 -7.11 18.55
C LEU A 222 -0.68 -7.73 19.57
N VAL A 223 0.36 -7.03 20.04
CA VAL A 223 1.24 -7.57 21.09
C VAL A 223 0.49 -7.78 22.41
N GLN A 224 -0.45 -6.89 22.74
CA GLN A 224 -1.28 -7.04 23.92
C GLN A 224 -2.23 -8.24 23.77
N LYS A 225 -2.86 -8.41 22.60
CA LYS A 225 -3.69 -9.58 22.29
C LYS A 225 -2.90 -10.89 22.34
N ALA A 226 -1.65 -10.88 21.85
CA ALA A 226 -0.74 -12.01 21.92
C ALA A 226 -0.39 -12.36 23.38
N GLY A 227 -0.01 -11.36 24.17
CA GLY A 227 0.21 -11.52 25.61
C GLY A 227 -1.04 -12.04 26.32
N GLN A 228 -2.21 -11.46 26.07
CA GLN A 228 -3.46 -11.91 26.66
C GLN A 228 -3.79 -13.36 26.33
N TRP A 229 -3.56 -13.82 25.09
CA TRP A 229 -3.77 -15.22 24.73
C TRP A 229 -2.80 -16.13 25.50
N LEU A 230 -1.50 -15.82 25.52
CA LEU A 230 -0.48 -16.56 26.27
C LEU A 230 -0.81 -16.63 27.76
N SER A 231 -1.19 -15.50 28.37
CA SER A 231 -1.58 -15.46 29.78
C SER A 231 -2.89 -16.19 30.06
N SER A 232 -3.85 -16.19 29.12
CA SER A 232 -5.13 -16.89 29.30
C SER A 232 -4.93 -18.41 29.27
N ARG A 233 -4.00 -18.91 28.45
CA ARG A 233 -3.74 -20.36 28.29
C ARG A 233 -2.69 -20.88 29.28
N PHE A 234 -1.62 -20.14 29.53
CA PHE A 234 -0.46 -20.61 30.30
C PHE A 234 -0.20 -19.82 31.60
N GLY A 235 -1.07 -18.88 31.95
CA GLY A 235 -0.94 -18.12 33.20
C GLY A 235 -1.09 -19.00 34.44
N THR A 236 -0.24 -18.77 35.43
CA THR A 236 -0.22 -19.54 36.70
C THR A 236 -1.16 -19.00 37.77
N GLY A 237 -1.81 -17.85 37.54
CA GLY A 237 -2.77 -17.26 38.47
C GLY A 237 -4.09 -18.03 38.49
N LYS A 238 -4.63 -18.31 39.69
CA LYS A 238 -6.00 -18.84 39.85
C LYS A 238 -7.00 -17.80 39.30
N GLY A 239 -7.46 -18.00 38.08
CA GLY A 239 -8.48 -17.16 37.45
C GLY A 239 -9.84 -17.27 38.15
N ALA A 240 -10.81 -16.46 37.73
CA ALA A 240 -12.20 -16.62 38.17
C ALA A 240 -12.77 -17.93 37.61
N ASP A 241 -13.45 -18.71 38.45
CA ASP A 241 -14.18 -19.91 38.02
C ASP A 241 -15.55 -19.49 37.47
N PHE A 242 -15.57 -19.17 36.18
CA PHE A 242 -16.80 -18.70 35.52
C PHE A 242 -17.92 -19.75 35.51
N SER A 243 -17.59 -21.06 35.52
CA SER A 243 -18.62 -22.11 35.55
C SER A 243 -19.30 -22.16 36.91
N HIS A 244 -18.52 -22.11 37.99
CA HIS A 244 -19.05 -22.00 39.34
C HIS A 244 -19.88 -20.72 39.51
N MET A 245 -19.35 -19.58 39.07
CA MET A 245 -20.03 -18.29 39.20
C MET A 245 -21.32 -18.20 38.39
N ALA A 246 -21.38 -18.79 37.19
CA ALA A 246 -22.61 -18.85 36.39
C ALA A 246 -23.74 -19.56 37.18
N LYS A 247 -23.45 -20.74 37.74
CA LYS A 247 -24.40 -21.51 38.56
C LYS A 247 -24.87 -20.72 39.79
N VAL A 248 -23.95 -20.01 40.45
CA VAL A 248 -24.31 -19.16 41.60
C VAL A 248 -25.22 -18.01 41.16
N TYR A 249 -24.95 -17.37 40.02
CA TYR A 249 -25.81 -16.31 39.48
C TYR A 249 -27.21 -16.81 39.06
N GLU A 250 -27.30 -17.98 38.44
CA GLU A 250 -28.58 -18.63 38.15
C GLU A 250 -29.37 -18.88 39.43
N ARG A 251 -28.69 -19.34 40.48
CA ARG A 251 -29.33 -19.59 41.77
C ARG A 251 -29.81 -18.30 42.43
N ILE A 252 -29.04 -17.21 42.35
CA ILE A 252 -29.46 -15.87 42.81
C ILE A 252 -30.71 -15.43 42.05
N ALA A 253 -30.74 -15.58 40.72
CA ALA A 253 -31.89 -15.20 39.89
C ALA A 253 -33.13 -16.08 40.18
N ALA A 254 -32.96 -17.37 40.44
CA ALA A 254 -34.05 -18.26 40.83
C ALA A 254 -34.57 -17.96 42.25
N TRP A 255 -33.70 -17.55 43.17
CA TRP A 255 -34.08 -17.17 44.53
C TRP A 255 -34.98 -15.93 44.53
N THR A 256 -34.72 -14.94 43.66
CA THR A 256 -35.54 -13.71 43.62
C THR A 256 -37.02 -13.95 43.31
N ASP A 257 -37.37 -15.08 42.69
CA ASP A 257 -38.77 -15.44 42.39
C ASP A 257 -39.57 -15.85 43.63
N ASN A 258 -38.89 -16.24 44.71
CA ASN A 258 -39.50 -16.70 45.97
C ASN A 258 -39.14 -15.81 47.16
N ALA A 259 -38.46 -14.68 46.93
CA ALA A 259 -38.02 -13.78 47.98
C ALA A 259 -39.19 -12.92 48.51
N GLN A 260 -39.27 -12.75 49.83
CA GLN A 260 -40.34 -11.96 50.46
C GLN A 260 -40.05 -10.46 50.36
N VAL A 261 -41.05 -9.70 49.92
CA VAL A 261 -41.00 -8.22 49.85
C VAL A 261 -41.23 -7.64 51.26
N GLY A 262 -40.56 -6.53 51.57
CA GLY A 262 -40.73 -5.82 52.84
C GLY A 262 -39.83 -6.33 53.98
N THR A 263 -39.03 -7.38 53.77
CA THR A 263 -37.97 -7.76 54.71
C THR A 263 -36.86 -6.72 54.75
N THR A 264 -36.11 -6.67 55.84
CA THR A 264 -34.91 -5.83 55.92
C THR A 264 -33.82 -6.34 54.97
N GLY A 265 -32.91 -5.46 54.55
CA GLY A 265 -31.79 -5.81 53.67
C GLY A 265 -30.94 -6.96 54.21
N ASN A 266 -30.59 -6.91 55.50
CA ASN A 266 -29.80 -7.94 56.17
C ASN A 266 -30.51 -9.30 56.18
N GLU A 267 -31.81 -9.32 56.48
CA GLU A 267 -32.63 -10.52 56.49
C GLU A 267 -32.77 -11.14 55.09
N ALA A 268 -32.92 -10.32 54.05
CA ALA A 268 -32.93 -10.77 52.66
C ALA A 268 -31.58 -11.41 52.27
N ILE A 269 -30.45 -10.84 52.72
CA ILE A 269 -29.12 -11.42 52.48
C ILE A 269 -28.93 -12.74 53.22
N ASN A 270 -29.38 -12.88 54.46
CA ASN A 270 -29.30 -14.14 55.21
C ASN A 270 -30.13 -15.24 54.53
N ASN A 271 -31.35 -14.90 54.07
CA ASN A 271 -32.20 -15.82 53.31
C ASN A 271 -31.55 -16.23 51.97
N LEU A 272 -30.88 -15.31 51.29
CA LEU A 272 -30.10 -15.62 50.09
C LEU A 272 -28.90 -16.52 50.40
N ALA A 273 -28.18 -16.27 51.49
CA ALA A 273 -27.05 -17.08 51.93
C ALA A 273 -27.47 -18.54 52.21
N VAL A 274 -28.62 -18.74 52.87
CA VAL A 274 -29.23 -20.06 53.06
C VAL A 274 -29.54 -20.74 51.72
N ALA A 275 -30.11 -20.00 50.76
CA ALA A 275 -30.41 -20.52 49.43
C ALA A 275 -29.16 -20.91 48.61
N LEU A 276 -27.99 -20.35 48.96
CA LEU A 276 -26.69 -20.63 48.33
C LEU A 276 -25.81 -21.61 49.13
N SER A 277 -26.35 -22.23 50.18
CA SER A 277 -25.60 -23.16 51.05
C SER A 277 -25.03 -24.39 50.34
N GLU A 278 -25.54 -24.73 49.16
CA GLU A 278 -25.03 -25.82 48.30
C GLU A 278 -23.66 -25.50 47.65
N PHE A 279 -23.25 -24.24 47.61
CA PHE A 279 -21.98 -23.80 47.04
C PHE A 279 -20.88 -23.71 48.10
N ILE A 280 -19.66 -24.12 47.75
CA ILE A 280 -18.50 -24.11 48.65
C ILE A 280 -17.59 -22.92 48.27
N PRO A 281 -17.12 -22.12 49.26
CA PRO A 281 -17.39 -22.22 50.69
C PRO A 281 -18.83 -21.81 51.06
N ALA A 282 -19.40 -22.48 52.07
CA ALA A 282 -20.72 -22.13 52.58
C ALA A 282 -20.77 -20.66 53.00
N SER A 283 -21.86 -19.99 52.64
CA SER A 283 -22.05 -18.56 52.89
C SER A 283 -23.07 -18.37 54.01
N GLU A 284 -22.70 -17.62 55.03
CA GLU A 284 -23.59 -17.29 56.17
C GLU A 284 -23.95 -15.80 56.22
N ASP A 285 -23.23 -14.97 55.45
CA ASP A 285 -23.36 -13.51 55.47
C ASP A 285 -23.14 -12.92 54.07
N LEU A 286 -23.31 -11.59 53.96
CA LEU A 286 -23.03 -10.86 52.71
C LEU A 286 -21.62 -11.16 52.18
N LYS A 287 -20.62 -11.26 53.08
CA LYS A 287 -19.23 -11.47 52.69
C LYS A 287 -19.03 -12.83 52.00
N GLY A 288 -19.67 -13.88 52.51
CA GLY A 288 -19.71 -15.22 51.93
C GLY A 288 -20.38 -15.21 50.56
N VAL A 289 -21.59 -14.62 50.45
CA VAL A 289 -22.32 -14.52 49.18
C VAL A 289 -21.50 -13.78 48.13
N LEU A 290 -20.89 -12.64 48.49
CA LEU A 290 -20.00 -11.90 47.60
C LEU A 290 -18.74 -12.70 47.26
N GLY A 291 -18.28 -13.60 48.14
CA GLY A 291 -17.17 -14.51 47.95
C GLY A 291 -17.43 -15.50 46.81
N LEU A 292 -18.61 -16.14 46.79
CA LEU A 292 -19.03 -17.10 45.76
C LEU A 292 -19.09 -16.49 44.35
N ILE A 293 -19.41 -15.20 44.25
CA ILE A 293 -19.47 -14.45 42.99
C ILE A 293 -18.28 -13.50 42.78
N SER A 294 -17.15 -13.78 43.45
CA SER A 294 -15.93 -13.01 43.30
C SER A 294 -14.82 -13.79 42.62
N GLY A 295 -14.03 -13.08 41.82
CA GLY A 295 -12.78 -13.59 41.24
C GLY A 295 -11.79 -12.45 41.03
N PRO A 296 -10.47 -12.74 40.95
CA PRO A 296 -9.45 -11.71 40.75
C PRO A 296 -9.73 -10.88 39.49
N GLY A 297 -9.93 -9.57 39.68
CA GLY A 297 -10.20 -8.61 38.60
C GLY A 297 -11.62 -8.64 38.01
N TYR A 298 -12.53 -9.48 38.51
CA TYR A 298 -13.90 -9.59 38.00
C TYR A 298 -14.83 -8.56 38.65
N LYS A 299 -15.61 -7.84 37.81
CA LYS A 299 -16.60 -6.85 38.23
C LYS A 299 -18.00 -7.35 37.88
N SER A 300 -18.90 -7.36 38.85
CA SER A 300 -20.29 -7.78 38.66
C SER A 300 -21.27 -6.69 39.07
N ALA A 301 -22.31 -6.51 38.25
CA ALA A 301 -23.39 -5.59 38.55
C ALA A 301 -24.26 -6.14 39.69
N THR A 302 -24.45 -7.46 39.72
CA THR A 302 -25.10 -8.20 40.82
C THR A 302 -24.39 -7.96 42.15
N ARG A 303 -23.06 -8.03 42.15
CA ARG A 303 -22.24 -7.77 43.35
C ARG A 303 -22.45 -6.37 43.93
N ASN A 304 -22.53 -5.35 43.07
CA ASN A 304 -22.78 -3.97 43.51
C ASN A 304 -24.20 -3.78 44.03
N LEU A 305 -25.18 -4.46 43.42
CA LEU A 305 -26.56 -4.38 43.86
C LEU A 305 -26.76 -5.06 45.23
N LEU A 306 -26.15 -6.22 45.46
CA LEU A 306 -26.19 -6.92 46.76
C LEU A 306 -25.62 -6.07 47.90
N LYS A 307 -24.52 -5.34 47.66
CA LYS A 307 -23.98 -4.38 48.64
C LYS A 307 -24.95 -3.24 48.97
N GLY A 308 -25.74 -2.80 47.98
CA GLY A 308 -26.76 -1.78 48.18
C GLY A 308 -28.04 -2.31 48.83
N LEU A 309 -28.32 -3.60 48.68
CA LEU A 309 -29.48 -4.26 49.28
C LEU A 309 -29.31 -4.48 50.79
N ASP A 310 -28.12 -4.88 51.23
CA ASP A 310 -27.81 -5.15 52.64
C ASP A 310 -28.12 -3.96 53.58
N THR A 311 -27.99 -2.74 53.08
CA THR A 311 -28.20 -1.50 53.86
C THR A 311 -29.63 -0.93 53.77
N LYS A 312 -30.55 -1.60 53.05
CA LYS A 312 -31.93 -1.12 52.91
C LYS A 312 -32.79 -1.48 54.12
N THR A 313 -33.63 -0.53 54.54
CA THR A 313 -34.61 -0.72 55.61
C THR A 313 -35.78 -1.61 55.19
N ALA A 314 -36.12 -1.63 53.90
CA ALA A 314 -37.10 -2.54 53.31
C ALA A 314 -36.73 -2.86 51.85
N VAL A 315 -36.73 -4.15 51.49
CA VAL A 315 -36.50 -4.61 50.11
C VAL A 315 -37.81 -4.53 49.32
N THR A 316 -37.75 -3.88 48.16
CA THR A 316 -38.93 -3.69 47.28
C THR A 316 -39.00 -4.73 46.16
N GLN A 317 -40.17 -4.86 45.52
CA GLN A 317 -40.33 -5.69 44.33
C GLN A 317 -39.38 -5.28 43.18
N GLN A 318 -39.21 -3.97 42.97
CA GLN A 318 -38.30 -3.43 41.95
C GLN A 318 -36.83 -3.79 42.21
N ASP A 319 -36.44 -3.92 43.48
CA ASP A 319 -35.11 -4.34 43.87
C ASP A 319 -34.83 -5.81 43.50
N LEU A 320 -35.81 -6.69 43.74
CA LEU A 320 -35.73 -8.10 43.39
C LEU A 320 -35.72 -8.31 41.88
N GLU A 321 -36.55 -7.57 41.12
CA GLU A 321 -36.53 -7.60 39.65
C GLU A 321 -35.19 -7.11 39.09
N SER A 322 -34.65 -6.01 39.63
CA SER A 322 -33.32 -5.49 39.25
C SER A 322 -32.20 -6.48 39.58
N LEU A 323 -32.32 -7.24 40.68
CA LEU A 323 -31.36 -8.27 41.06
C LEU A 323 -31.45 -9.46 40.12
N LYS A 324 -32.66 -9.90 39.79
CA LYS A 324 -32.92 -10.99 38.83
C LYS A 324 -32.33 -10.69 37.46
N ASP A 325 -32.60 -9.50 36.91
CA ASP A 325 -32.11 -9.09 35.59
C ASP A 325 -30.58 -9.05 35.54
N LYS A 326 -29.96 -8.48 36.58
CA LYS A 326 -28.49 -8.37 36.66
C LYS A 326 -27.82 -9.72 36.90
N ALA A 327 -28.40 -10.58 37.74
CA ALA A 327 -27.91 -11.92 38.00
C ALA A 327 -28.02 -12.79 36.73
N THR A 328 -29.15 -12.74 36.02
CA THR A 328 -29.34 -13.43 34.73
C THR A 328 -28.32 -12.94 33.69
N THR A 329 -28.13 -11.63 33.59
CA THR A 329 -27.15 -11.03 32.67
C THR A 329 -25.71 -11.43 33.03
N ASP A 330 -25.34 -11.42 34.31
CA ASP A 330 -24.00 -11.79 34.76
C ASP A 330 -23.78 -13.32 34.66
N SER A 331 -24.83 -14.15 34.82
CA SER A 331 -24.78 -15.59 34.53
C SER A 331 -24.42 -15.83 33.06
N LEU A 332 -25.19 -15.25 32.13
CA LEU A 332 -24.95 -15.38 30.69
C LEU A 332 -23.53 -14.93 30.30
N LYS A 333 -23.00 -13.87 30.93
CA LYS A 333 -21.61 -13.46 30.73
C LYS A 333 -20.61 -14.47 31.28
N CYS A 334 -20.86 -15.06 32.45
CA CYS A 334 -20.01 -16.10 33.02
C CYS A 334 -20.02 -17.37 32.15
N GLU A 335 -21.17 -17.80 31.67
CA GLU A 335 -21.28 -18.92 30.72
C GLU A 335 -20.47 -18.66 29.46
N GLN A 336 -20.60 -17.46 28.86
CA GLN A 336 -19.81 -17.06 27.69
C GLN A 336 -18.30 -17.06 27.93
N ASN A 337 -17.86 -16.84 29.18
CA ASN A 337 -16.44 -16.83 29.54
C ASN A 337 -15.95 -18.19 30.07
N THR A 338 -16.81 -19.19 30.21
CA THR A 338 -16.43 -20.52 30.68
C THR A 338 -15.50 -21.19 29.66
N GLY A 339 -14.33 -21.66 30.12
CA GLY A 339 -13.31 -22.25 29.23
C GLY A 339 -12.44 -21.25 28.44
N SER A 340 -12.67 -19.93 28.61
CA SER A 340 -11.85 -18.86 28.01
C SER A 340 -10.41 -18.78 28.56
N LYS A 341 -10.19 -19.40 29.73
CA LYS A 341 -8.88 -19.51 30.41
C LYS A 341 -8.57 -20.97 30.75
N GLY A 342 -7.30 -21.25 30.96
CA GLY A 342 -6.77 -22.57 31.31
C GLY A 342 -6.02 -23.22 30.14
N GLN A 343 -5.07 -24.09 30.51
CA GLN A 343 -4.27 -24.86 29.57
C GLN A 343 -5.14 -25.79 28.74
N ARG A 344 -4.78 -25.95 27.48
CA ARG A 344 -5.45 -26.83 26.52
C ARG A 344 -4.38 -27.67 25.80
N PRO A 345 -4.65 -28.94 25.48
CA PRO A 345 -3.62 -29.76 24.83
C PRO A 345 -3.14 -29.19 23.49
N TYR A 346 -4.03 -28.54 22.70
CA TYR A 346 -3.61 -27.85 21.48
C TYR A 346 -2.72 -26.64 21.74
N SER A 347 -3.00 -25.86 22.79
CA SER A 347 -2.18 -24.71 23.12
C SER A 347 -0.79 -25.17 23.57
N ASP A 348 -0.71 -26.27 24.33
CA ASP A 348 0.56 -26.85 24.78
C ASP A 348 1.39 -27.36 23.60
N ALA A 349 0.76 -28.04 22.62
CA ALA A 349 1.43 -28.47 21.40
C ALA A 349 1.96 -27.29 20.57
N ILE A 350 1.22 -26.19 20.48
CA ILE A 350 1.68 -24.96 19.84
C ILE A 350 2.91 -24.43 20.58
N LEU A 351 2.82 -24.30 21.90
CA LEU A 351 3.88 -23.75 22.74
C LEU A 351 5.16 -24.59 22.65
N ASN A 352 5.07 -25.89 22.87
CA ASN A 352 6.20 -26.83 22.77
C ASN A 352 6.88 -26.74 21.40
N GLY A 353 6.09 -26.64 20.32
CA GLY A 353 6.62 -26.47 18.98
C GLY A 353 7.41 -25.18 18.80
N VAL A 354 6.94 -24.08 19.41
CA VAL A 354 7.63 -22.77 19.38
C VAL A 354 8.88 -22.79 20.24
N GLU A 355 8.81 -23.33 21.46
CA GLU A 355 9.95 -23.46 22.37
C GLU A 355 11.09 -24.25 21.74
N ALA A 356 10.76 -25.37 21.08
CA ALA A 356 11.73 -26.17 20.32
C ALA A 356 12.35 -25.39 19.15
N ALA A 357 11.59 -24.50 18.51
CA ALA A 357 12.07 -23.72 17.36
C ALA A 357 12.96 -22.54 17.77
N CYS A 358 12.60 -21.80 18.83
CA CYS A 358 13.36 -20.64 19.30
C CYS A 358 14.52 -21.02 20.25
N GLY A 359 14.49 -22.22 20.82
CA GLY A 359 15.57 -22.78 21.66
C GLY A 359 15.49 -22.39 23.13
N PHE A 360 14.35 -21.86 23.59
CA PHE A 360 14.14 -21.47 24.99
C PHE A 360 12.66 -21.60 25.38
N THR A 361 12.37 -21.92 26.65
CA THR A 361 11.02 -22.16 27.17
C THR A 361 10.28 -20.88 27.53
N TYR A 362 8.95 -20.93 27.61
CA TYR A 362 8.06 -19.87 28.11
C TYR A 362 8.01 -19.86 29.65
N LEU A 363 7.75 -21.02 30.26
CA LEU A 363 7.81 -21.19 31.71
C LEU A 363 9.25 -21.49 32.14
N GLN A 364 9.65 -20.92 33.27
CA GLN A 364 10.98 -21.10 33.87
C GLN A 364 10.82 -21.81 35.21
N ASP A 365 11.74 -22.72 35.54
CA ASP A 365 11.78 -23.36 36.86
C ASP A 365 12.04 -22.32 37.95
N GLY A 366 11.06 -22.12 38.84
CA GLY A 366 11.15 -21.15 39.95
C GLY A 366 11.18 -19.67 39.53
N GLY A 367 10.97 -19.35 38.25
CA GLY A 367 11.04 -17.99 37.69
C GLY A 367 9.72 -17.48 37.10
N SER A 368 9.70 -16.20 36.72
CA SER A 368 8.57 -15.62 35.97
C SER A 368 8.51 -16.18 34.54
N ALA A 369 7.31 -16.23 33.96
CA ALA A 369 7.16 -16.59 32.56
C ALA A 369 7.84 -15.55 31.65
N ARG A 370 8.45 -16.00 30.55
CA ARG A 370 9.00 -15.17 29.45
C ARG A 370 7.89 -14.63 28.55
N HIS A 371 6.96 -13.92 29.20
CA HIS A 371 5.70 -13.51 28.64
C HIS A 371 5.89 -12.58 27.45
N SER A 372 6.71 -11.55 27.63
CA SER A 372 6.97 -10.52 26.64
C SER A 372 7.69 -11.07 25.41
N GLU A 373 8.61 -12.02 25.62
CA GLU A 373 9.44 -12.61 24.57
C GLU A 373 8.57 -13.39 23.57
N PHE A 374 7.67 -14.24 24.09
CA PHE A 374 6.73 -15.00 23.27
C PHE A 374 5.62 -14.12 22.68
N ALA A 375 5.17 -13.09 23.39
CA ALA A 375 4.19 -12.15 22.87
C ALA A 375 4.71 -11.41 21.62
N VAL A 376 5.98 -11.02 21.60
CA VAL A 376 6.62 -10.39 20.42
C VAL A 376 6.70 -11.34 19.23
N MET A 377 7.08 -12.61 19.46
CA MET A 377 7.13 -13.61 18.38
C MET A 377 5.74 -13.87 17.78
N LEU A 378 4.72 -14.00 18.64
CA LEU A 378 3.33 -14.21 18.21
C LEU A 378 2.73 -12.97 17.53
N ASP A 379 3.00 -11.76 18.00
CA ASP A 379 2.61 -10.51 17.33
C ASP A 379 3.17 -10.44 15.91
N HIS A 380 4.47 -10.68 15.73
CA HIS A 380 5.08 -10.70 14.40
C HIS A 380 4.43 -11.73 13.47
N ALA A 381 4.15 -12.93 13.98
CA ALA A 381 3.46 -13.97 13.23
C ALA A 381 2.03 -13.52 12.81
N ALA A 382 1.23 -13.09 13.79
CA ALA A 382 -0.15 -12.68 13.61
C ALA A 382 -0.27 -11.51 12.63
N ARG A 383 0.60 -10.51 12.74
CA ARG A 383 0.59 -9.34 11.84
C ARG A 383 0.86 -9.73 10.39
N ARG A 384 1.80 -10.65 10.14
CA ARG A 384 2.09 -11.11 8.77
C ARG A 384 0.98 -11.98 8.18
N VAL A 385 0.39 -12.89 8.98
CA VAL A 385 -0.73 -13.73 8.52
C VAL A 385 -1.98 -12.86 8.27
N SER A 386 -2.23 -11.87 9.13
CA SER A 386 -3.35 -10.92 8.98
C SER A 386 -3.21 -10.08 7.72
N LEU A 387 -1.99 -9.58 7.46
CA LEU A 387 -1.68 -8.83 6.25
C LEU A 387 -1.87 -9.69 5.00
N ALA A 388 -1.41 -10.94 5.01
CA ALA A 388 -1.60 -11.87 3.89
C ALA A 388 -3.09 -12.12 3.61
N HIS A 389 -3.90 -12.34 4.66
CA HIS A 389 -5.36 -12.50 4.50
C HIS A 389 -6.03 -11.25 3.95
N THR A 390 -5.63 -10.07 4.42
CA THR A 390 -6.11 -8.78 3.90
C THR A 390 -5.78 -8.61 2.41
N TRP A 391 -4.56 -8.96 2.00
CA TRP A 391 -4.15 -8.93 0.59
C TRP A 391 -4.93 -9.92 -0.27
N VAL A 392 -5.21 -11.12 0.24
CA VAL A 392 -6.08 -12.10 -0.44
C VAL A 392 -7.47 -11.52 -0.66
N LYS A 393 -8.09 -10.91 0.36
CA LYS A 393 -9.40 -10.25 0.21
C LYS A 393 -9.39 -9.13 -0.82
N ARG A 394 -8.33 -8.32 -0.83
CA ARG A 394 -8.16 -7.23 -1.82
C ARG A 394 -7.99 -7.81 -3.23
N ALA A 395 -7.21 -8.88 -3.37
CA ALA A 395 -7.05 -9.58 -4.64
C ALA A 395 -8.38 -10.12 -5.17
N GLU A 396 -9.22 -10.73 -4.32
CA GLU A 396 -10.56 -11.19 -4.72
C GLU A 396 -11.52 -10.05 -5.04
N ALA A 397 -11.41 -8.91 -4.36
CA ALA A 397 -12.18 -7.72 -4.72
C ALA A 397 -11.77 -7.17 -6.09
N GLU A 398 -10.48 -7.17 -6.41
CA GLU A 398 -9.97 -6.72 -7.70
C GLU A 398 -10.32 -7.71 -8.83
N ARG A 399 -10.27 -9.03 -8.58
CA ARG A 399 -10.74 -10.05 -9.53
C ARG A 399 -12.20 -9.87 -9.90
N ARG A 400 -13.07 -9.58 -8.93
CA ARG A 400 -14.48 -9.27 -9.20
C ARG A 400 -14.64 -8.02 -10.07
N ARG A 401 -13.83 -6.98 -9.86
CA ARG A 401 -13.80 -5.81 -10.76
C ARG A 401 -13.39 -6.19 -12.17
N PHE A 402 -12.39 -7.06 -12.32
CA PHE A 402 -12.02 -7.55 -13.65
C PHE A 402 -13.14 -8.39 -14.28
N GLU A 403 -13.85 -9.22 -13.51
CA GLU A 403 -15.02 -9.95 -14.02
C GLU A 403 -16.14 -9.00 -14.48
N GLU A 404 -16.41 -7.93 -13.74
CA GLU A 404 -17.38 -6.89 -14.10
C GLU A 404 -16.95 -6.11 -15.35
N ASP A 405 -15.68 -5.70 -15.42
CA ASP A 405 -15.13 -4.99 -16.59
C ASP A 405 -15.10 -5.91 -17.83
N ALA A 406 -14.74 -7.18 -17.68
CA ALA A 406 -14.73 -8.15 -18.78
C ALA A 406 -16.12 -8.35 -19.38
N LYS A 407 -17.19 -8.33 -18.56
CA LYS A 407 -18.59 -8.43 -19.04
C LYS A 407 -18.99 -7.26 -19.95
N LYS A 408 -18.27 -6.12 -19.93
CA LYS A 408 -18.53 -5.00 -20.83
C LYS A 408 -18.31 -5.35 -22.31
N ILE A 409 -17.58 -6.43 -22.62
CA ILE A 409 -17.45 -6.90 -24.01
C ILE A 409 -18.82 -7.19 -24.65
N ALA A 410 -19.82 -7.59 -23.85
CA ALA A 410 -21.18 -7.84 -24.33
C ALA A 410 -21.94 -6.56 -24.72
N LYS A 411 -21.45 -5.39 -24.29
CA LYS A 411 -21.98 -4.07 -24.66
C LYS A 411 -21.35 -3.52 -25.94
N VAL A 412 -20.25 -4.12 -26.41
CA VAL A 412 -19.58 -3.71 -27.64
C VAL A 412 -20.36 -4.27 -28.83
N PRO A 413 -20.84 -3.41 -29.77
CA PRO A 413 -21.52 -3.87 -30.97
C PRO A 413 -20.65 -4.83 -31.79
N THR A 414 -21.26 -5.86 -32.39
CA THR A 414 -20.54 -6.87 -33.18
C THR A 414 -19.67 -6.28 -34.29
N PRO A 415 -20.13 -5.30 -35.09
CA PRO A 415 -19.28 -4.70 -36.13
C PRO A 415 -18.03 -4.03 -35.54
N ALA A 416 -18.20 -3.25 -34.45
CA ALA A 416 -17.11 -2.59 -33.75
C ALA A 416 -16.09 -3.59 -33.20
N ARG A 417 -16.59 -4.67 -32.57
CA ARG A 417 -15.74 -5.73 -32.03
C ARG A 417 -14.92 -6.42 -33.12
N ASN A 418 -15.55 -6.79 -34.24
CA ASN A 418 -14.86 -7.46 -35.34
C ASN A 418 -13.76 -6.58 -35.95
N TRP A 419 -14.01 -5.29 -36.10
CA TRP A 419 -13.01 -4.33 -36.56
C TRP A 419 -11.84 -4.23 -35.58
N LEU A 420 -12.14 -4.06 -34.28
CA LEU A 420 -11.11 -3.91 -33.24
C LEU A 420 -10.29 -5.20 -33.00
N ASP A 421 -10.91 -6.37 -33.10
CA ASP A 421 -10.22 -7.67 -33.03
C ASP A 421 -9.25 -7.82 -34.22
N SER A 422 -9.70 -7.46 -35.43
CA SER A 422 -8.87 -7.47 -36.65
C SER A 422 -7.70 -6.48 -36.55
N PHE A 423 -7.96 -5.25 -36.12
CA PHE A 423 -6.93 -4.24 -35.91
C PHE A 423 -5.85 -4.71 -34.92
N CYS A 424 -6.26 -5.31 -33.79
CA CYS A 424 -5.32 -5.85 -32.82
C CYS A 424 -4.51 -7.03 -33.39
N LEU A 425 -5.13 -7.90 -34.17
CA LEU A 425 -4.48 -9.04 -34.82
C LEU A 425 -3.40 -8.58 -35.81
N GLU A 426 -3.72 -7.62 -36.67
CA GLU A 426 -2.80 -7.05 -37.65
C GLU A 426 -1.61 -6.38 -36.97
N ARG A 427 -1.86 -5.56 -35.93
CA ARG A 427 -0.79 -4.93 -35.14
C ARG A 427 0.08 -5.96 -34.44
N SER A 428 -0.50 -7.04 -33.94
CA SER A 428 0.25 -8.15 -33.34
C SER A 428 1.19 -8.78 -34.35
N LEU A 429 0.69 -9.12 -35.54
CA LEU A 429 1.47 -9.68 -36.65
C LEU A 429 2.60 -8.75 -37.09
N ALA A 430 2.30 -7.45 -37.25
CA ALA A 430 3.28 -6.44 -37.64
C ALA A 430 4.38 -6.23 -36.59
N SER A 431 4.04 -6.35 -35.30
CA SER A 431 5.00 -6.19 -34.21
C SER A 431 5.98 -7.36 -34.08
N GLY A 432 5.53 -8.58 -34.41
CA GLY A 432 6.28 -9.82 -34.16
C GLY A 432 6.46 -10.14 -32.67
N ALA A 433 5.75 -9.45 -31.77
CA ALA A 433 5.84 -9.71 -30.33
C ALA A 433 5.23 -11.07 -29.96
N LEU A 434 5.81 -11.74 -28.96
CA LEU A 434 5.28 -13.01 -28.43
C LEU A 434 3.89 -12.83 -27.82
N GLU A 435 3.67 -11.71 -27.14
CA GLU A 435 2.35 -11.33 -26.63
C GLU A 435 1.52 -10.59 -27.70
N PRO A 436 0.24 -10.93 -27.87
CA PRO A 436 -0.66 -10.18 -28.74
C PRO A 436 -0.74 -8.71 -28.35
N TYR A 437 -0.72 -7.85 -29.35
CA TYR A 437 -1.02 -6.43 -29.19
C TYR A 437 -2.43 -6.25 -28.63
N ARG A 438 -2.56 -5.32 -27.69
CA ARG A 438 -3.84 -4.86 -27.16
C ARG A 438 -3.83 -3.35 -27.05
N ILE A 439 -4.97 -2.75 -27.31
CA ILE A 439 -5.19 -1.33 -27.04
C ILE A 439 -5.28 -1.16 -25.51
N ARG A 440 -4.42 -0.32 -24.93
CA ARG A 440 -4.37 -0.07 -23.47
C ARG A 440 -5.20 1.15 -23.12
N ARG A 441 -5.72 1.26 -21.89
CA ARG A 441 -6.43 2.46 -21.41
C ARG A 441 -5.71 3.79 -21.71
N ARG A 442 -4.38 3.83 -21.61
CA ARG A 442 -3.57 5.03 -21.90
C ARG A 442 -3.70 5.49 -23.36
N ALA A 443 -3.93 4.59 -24.30
CA ALA A 443 -4.10 4.93 -25.71
C ALA A 443 -5.39 5.72 -25.99
N LEU A 444 -6.33 5.77 -25.02
CA LEU A 444 -7.61 6.47 -25.13
C LEU A 444 -7.60 7.89 -24.55
N GLY A 445 -6.44 8.45 -24.19
CA GLY A 445 -6.36 9.86 -23.75
C GLY A 445 -6.95 10.80 -24.80
N GLY A 446 -7.80 11.75 -24.42
CA GLY A 446 -8.45 12.68 -25.36
C GLY A 446 -9.50 12.06 -26.29
N TRP A 447 -9.87 10.78 -26.12
CA TRP A 447 -10.75 10.08 -27.06
C TRP A 447 -12.16 10.70 -27.16
N LYS A 448 -12.72 11.17 -26.04
CA LYS A 448 -14.07 11.77 -26.04
C LYS A 448 -14.09 13.08 -26.82
N GLU A 449 -13.03 13.86 -26.68
CA GLU A 449 -12.78 15.13 -27.35
C GLU A 449 -12.61 14.91 -28.86
N VAL A 450 -11.87 13.85 -29.25
CA VAL A 450 -11.72 13.43 -30.65
C VAL A 450 -13.06 13.06 -31.28
N VAL A 451 -13.86 12.19 -30.63
CA VAL A 451 -15.19 11.81 -31.16
C VAL A 451 -16.12 13.01 -31.26
N ALA A 452 -16.08 13.94 -30.30
CA ALA A 452 -16.86 15.18 -30.35
C ALA A 452 -16.43 16.09 -31.51
N ALA A 453 -15.13 16.17 -31.83
CA ALA A 453 -14.64 16.92 -32.98
C ALA A 453 -15.07 16.28 -34.30
N TRP A 454 -14.99 14.95 -34.42
CA TRP A 454 -15.44 14.21 -35.60
C TRP A 454 -16.95 14.28 -35.83
N ALA A 455 -17.74 14.51 -34.78
CA ALA A 455 -19.19 14.67 -34.89
C ALA A 455 -19.63 16.01 -35.53
N LYS A 456 -18.72 16.98 -35.71
CA LYS A 456 -19.04 18.28 -36.32
C LYS A 456 -19.33 18.10 -37.80
N SER A 457 -20.32 18.82 -38.32
CA SER A 457 -20.69 18.80 -39.75
C SER A 457 -19.56 19.25 -40.69
N SER A 458 -18.56 19.97 -40.17
CA SER A 458 -17.35 20.37 -40.89
C SER A 458 -16.32 19.24 -41.07
N CYS A 459 -16.54 18.07 -40.45
CA CYS A 459 -15.64 16.93 -40.47
C CYS A 459 -16.34 15.75 -41.16
N SER A 460 -16.14 15.61 -42.48
CA SER A 460 -16.92 14.66 -43.29
C SER A 460 -16.08 13.56 -43.93
N SER A 461 -14.79 13.83 -44.19
CA SER A 461 -13.85 12.88 -44.76
C SER A 461 -12.90 12.28 -43.71
N CYS A 462 -12.26 11.16 -44.05
CA CYS A 462 -11.17 10.60 -43.23
C CYS A 462 -10.03 11.60 -43.02
N GLU A 463 -9.72 12.42 -44.03
CA GLU A 463 -8.65 13.42 -43.97
C GLU A 463 -9.00 14.55 -43.00
N ASP A 464 -10.27 14.98 -42.98
CA ASP A 464 -10.76 15.93 -41.98
C ASP A 464 -10.63 15.36 -40.56
N ARG A 465 -11.01 14.09 -40.37
CA ARG A 465 -10.94 13.42 -39.05
C ARG A 465 -9.51 13.30 -38.54
N ILE A 466 -8.56 12.93 -39.41
CA ILE A 466 -7.13 12.89 -39.05
C ILE A 466 -6.62 14.30 -38.70
N SER A 467 -6.99 15.30 -39.50
CA SER A 467 -6.59 16.70 -39.26
C SER A 467 -7.09 17.21 -37.91
N GLU A 468 -8.36 16.98 -37.58
CA GLU A 468 -8.94 17.38 -36.30
C GLU A 468 -8.31 16.62 -35.11
N ALA A 469 -8.01 15.33 -35.25
CA ALA A 469 -7.32 14.58 -34.20
C ALA A 469 -5.90 15.11 -33.93
N ARG A 470 -5.15 15.49 -34.97
CA ARG A 470 -3.82 16.11 -34.83
C ARG A 470 -3.89 17.52 -34.22
N LYS A 471 -4.88 18.32 -34.61
CA LYS A 471 -5.12 19.64 -33.99
C LYS A 471 -5.37 19.51 -32.48
N LEU A 472 -6.17 18.52 -32.07
CA LEU A 472 -6.40 18.24 -30.65
C LEU A 472 -5.16 17.70 -29.94
N GLN A 473 -4.29 16.95 -30.64
CA GLN A 473 -3.01 16.53 -30.09
C GLN A 473 -2.09 17.72 -29.78
N ASP A 474 -2.12 18.74 -30.62
CA ASP A 474 -1.34 19.97 -30.48
C ASP A 474 -2.02 21.01 -29.56
N ASP A 475 -3.23 20.72 -29.06
CA ASP A 475 -3.98 21.62 -28.19
C ASP A 475 -3.35 21.63 -26.78
N PRO A 476 -2.82 22.78 -26.33
CA PRO A 476 -2.19 22.89 -25.02
C PRO A 476 -3.17 22.70 -23.85
N GLU A 477 -4.48 22.78 -24.09
CA GLU A 477 -5.52 22.52 -23.08
C GLU A 477 -5.76 21.02 -22.86
N ILE A 478 -5.28 20.15 -23.75
CA ILE A 478 -5.39 18.68 -23.61
C ILE A 478 -4.12 18.12 -22.96
N ASP A 479 -4.10 18.07 -21.64
CA ASP A 479 -2.97 17.57 -20.83
C ASP A 479 -2.56 16.12 -21.15
N LYS A 480 -3.51 15.27 -21.60
CA LYS A 480 -3.26 13.85 -21.86
C LYS A 480 -3.92 13.37 -23.16
N PHE A 481 -3.13 13.35 -24.22
CA PHE A 481 -3.53 12.79 -25.50
C PHE A 481 -3.06 11.33 -25.66
N GLY A 482 -3.91 10.50 -26.27
CA GLY A 482 -3.72 9.08 -26.45
C GLY A 482 -2.78 8.72 -27.62
N ASP A 483 -2.93 7.51 -28.14
CA ASP A 483 -2.13 7.07 -29.29
C ASP A 483 -2.71 7.66 -30.58
N ILE A 484 -2.04 8.68 -31.14
CA ILE A 484 -2.46 9.29 -32.40
C ILE A 484 -2.55 8.27 -33.54
N GLN A 485 -1.70 7.24 -33.57
CA GLN A 485 -1.76 6.23 -34.63
C GLN A 485 -3.01 5.35 -34.54
N LEU A 486 -3.55 5.16 -33.33
CA LEU A 486 -4.83 4.49 -33.13
C LEU A 486 -5.96 5.39 -33.64
N PHE A 487 -5.95 6.67 -33.30
CA PHE A 487 -6.99 7.60 -33.75
C PHE A 487 -6.98 7.82 -35.25
N GLU A 488 -5.81 7.86 -35.89
CA GLU A 488 -5.71 7.91 -37.35
C GLU A 488 -6.28 6.65 -38.02
N ALA A 489 -6.10 5.47 -37.42
CA ALA A 489 -6.71 4.25 -37.92
C ALA A 489 -8.24 4.24 -37.73
N LEU A 490 -8.73 4.80 -36.63
CA LEU A 490 -10.16 4.92 -36.33
C LEU A 490 -10.87 6.02 -37.14
N ALA A 491 -10.12 6.86 -37.84
CA ALA A 491 -10.65 7.90 -38.73
C ALA A 491 -11.11 7.35 -40.09
N GLU A 492 -10.73 6.12 -40.45
CA GLU A 492 -11.13 5.48 -41.72
C GLU A 492 -12.65 5.18 -41.72
N ASP A 493 -13.28 5.14 -42.91
CA ASP A 493 -14.74 4.99 -43.06
C ASP A 493 -15.26 3.61 -42.61
N ASP A 494 -14.42 2.58 -42.66
CA ASP A 494 -14.74 1.23 -42.18
C ASP A 494 -14.70 1.13 -40.64
N ALA A 495 -14.03 2.07 -39.97
CA ALA A 495 -13.90 2.16 -38.52
C ALA A 495 -15.03 2.97 -37.84
N LEU A 496 -15.95 3.58 -38.61
CA LEU A 496 -17.09 4.35 -38.09
C LEU A 496 -17.93 3.55 -37.08
N CYS A 497 -18.01 2.23 -37.26
CA CYS A 497 -18.70 1.35 -36.33
C CYS A 497 -18.14 1.38 -34.89
N VAL A 498 -16.89 1.82 -34.69
CA VAL A 498 -16.23 1.86 -33.37
C VAL A 498 -16.65 3.09 -32.54
N TRP A 499 -17.15 4.14 -33.18
CA TRP A 499 -17.47 5.40 -32.52
C TRP A 499 -18.85 5.98 -32.88
N HIS A 500 -19.71 5.14 -33.48
CA HIS A 500 -21.13 5.42 -33.64
C HIS A 500 -21.98 4.47 -32.80
N LYS A 501 -23.11 4.98 -32.30
CA LYS A 501 -24.03 4.23 -31.43
C LYS A 501 -24.50 2.94 -32.10
N ASP A 502 -24.49 1.85 -31.32
CA ASP A 502 -24.83 0.49 -31.75
C ASP A 502 -23.99 -0.03 -32.94
N GLY A 503 -22.90 0.65 -33.30
CA GLY A 503 -22.01 0.27 -34.40
C GLY A 503 -22.50 0.65 -35.79
N TYR A 504 -23.49 1.53 -35.91
CA TYR A 504 -24.07 1.93 -37.20
C TYR A 504 -23.75 3.39 -37.54
N PRO A 505 -23.07 3.68 -38.68
CA PRO A 505 -22.72 5.04 -39.09
C PRO A 505 -23.90 6.01 -39.20
N ALA A 506 -25.11 5.50 -39.45
CA ALA A 506 -26.33 6.30 -39.53
C ALA A 506 -26.86 6.81 -38.17
N LYS A 507 -26.31 6.33 -37.05
CA LYS A 507 -26.70 6.74 -35.70
C LYS A 507 -25.75 7.81 -35.14
N ALA A 508 -26.14 8.45 -34.05
CA ALA A 508 -25.31 9.45 -33.36
C ALA A 508 -23.94 8.87 -32.95
N THR A 509 -22.94 9.74 -32.83
CA THR A 509 -21.61 9.37 -32.36
C THR A 509 -21.66 8.94 -30.87
N ASP A 510 -20.84 7.96 -30.51
CA ASP A 510 -20.74 7.41 -29.16
C ASP A 510 -19.31 6.91 -28.92
N PRO A 511 -18.55 7.50 -27.97
CA PRO A 511 -17.20 7.05 -27.67
C PRO A 511 -17.15 5.73 -26.88
N GLN A 512 -18.29 5.26 -26.35
CA GLN A 512 -18.36 4.16 -25.40
C GLN A 512 -17.95 2.77 -25.97
N PRO A 513 -18.22 2.39 -27.23
CA PRO A 513 -17.85 1.06 -27.74
C PRO A 513 -16.36 0.76 -27.65
N LEU A 514 -15.49 1.72 -28.02
CA LEU A 514 -14.04 1.57 -27.87
C LEU A 514 -13.61 1.49 -26.40
N ILE A 515 -14.22 2.33 -25.54
CA ILE A 515 -13.93 2.33 -24.09
C ILE A 515 -14.28 0.96 -23.49
N ASP A 516 -15.48 0.44 -23.76
CA ASP A 516 -15.93 -0.86 -23.26
C ASP A 516 -15.08 -2.01 -23.79
N TYR A 517 -14.67 -1.98 -25.06
CA TYR A 517 -13.76 -2.96 -25.64
C TYR A 517 -12.39 -2.96 -24.93
N VAL A 518 -11.79 -1.78 -24.74
CA VAL A 518 -10.48 -1.65 -24.07
C VAL A 518 -10.57 -2.06 -22.60
N LEU A 519 -11.62 -1.66 -21.89
CA LEU A 519 -11.84 -2.06 -20.50
C LEU A 519 -11.97 -3.58 -20.39
N ALA A 520 -12.73 -4.21 -21.28
CA ALA A 520 -12.96 -5.66 -21.24
C ALA A 520 -11.74 -6.48 -21.63
N THR A 521 -11.05 -6.12 -22.71
CA THR A 521 -9.84 -6.83 -23.17
C THR A 521 -8.67 -6.66 -22.19
N GLU A 522 -8.52 -5.48 -21.60
CA GLU A 522 -7.52 -5.25 -20.54
C GLU A 522 -7.88 -6.03 -19.26
N ALA A 523 -9.16 -6.12 -18.91
CA ALA A 523 -9.61 -6.91 -17.77
C ALA A 523 -9.37 -8.41 -17.97
N GLU A 524 -9.65 -8.96 -19.15
CA GLU A 524 -9.36 -10.37 -19.48
C GLU A 524 -7.87 -10.69 -19.44
N PHE A 525 -7.03 -9.79 -19.95
CA PHE A 525 -5.58 -9.92 -19.79
C PHE A 525 -5.18 -9.92 -18.31
N LYS A 526 -5.67 -8.94 -17.53
CA LYS A 526 -5.37 -8.86 -16.10
C LYS A 526 -5.86 -10.09 -15.34
N LYS A 527 -7.02 -10.66 -15.66
CA LYS A 527 -7.52 -11.89 -15.01
C LYS A 527 -6.55 -13.06 -15.11
N ARG A 528 -5.88 -13.21 -16.25
CA ARG A 528 -4.89 -14.29 -16.49
C ARG A 528 -3.62 -14.06 -15.70
N ASP A 529 -3.13 -12.82 -15.68
CA ASP A 529 -1.85 -12.46 -15.07
C ASP A 529 -1.93 -12.17 -13.57
N PHE A 530 -3.13 -11.89 -13.05
CA PHE A 530 -3.29 -11.40 -11.69
C PHE A 530 -3.06 -12.49 -10.65
N LYS A 531 -1.86 -12.47 -10.07
CA LYS A 531 -1.36 -13.51 -9.19
C LYS A 531 -2.08 -13.56 -7.85
N VAL A 532 -2.25 -14.74 -7.29
CA VAL A 532 -2.67 -14.91 -5.88
C VAL A 532 -1.53 -14.43 -4.97
N PRO A 533 -1.80 -13.60 -3.95
CA PRO A 533 -0.77 -13.15 -3.01
C PRO A 533 -0.12 -14.31 -2.26
N SER A 534 1.22 -14.35 -2.21
CA SER A 534 1.98 -15.37 -1.49
C SER A 534 2.37 -14.94 -0.07
N TYR A 535 2.16 -15.79 0.93
CA TYR A 535 2.73 -15.60 2.27
C TYR A 535 4.23 -15.91 2.29
N ARG A 536 5.04 -14.99 2.82
CA ARG A 536 6.49 -15.18 3.00
C ARG A 536 6.75 -15.52 4.45
N HIS A 537 7.36 -16.67 4.71
CA HIS A 537 7.74 -17.10 6.07
C HIS A 537 8.77 -16.14 6.68
N PRO A 538 8.75 -15.90 8.00
CA PRO A 538 9.87 -15.27 8.70
C PRO A 538 11.15 -16.09 8.49
N ASP A 539 12.22 -15.41 8.11
CA ASP A 539 13.54 -16.01 7.90
C ASP A 539 14.60 -15.01 8.33
N ALA A 540 15.56 -15.43 9.16
CA ALA A 540 16.55 -14.53 9.75
C ALA A 540 17.41 -13.77 8.71
N LEU A 541 17.48 -14.25 7.46
CA LEU A 541 18.28 -13.65 6.41
C LEU A 541 17.42 -12.95 5.35
N LEU A 542 16.55 -13.69 4.66
CA LEU A 542 15.80 -13.21 3.50
C LEU A 542 14.55 -12.41 3.90
N HIS A 543 13.87 -12.79 4.97
CA HIS A 543 12.60 -12.16 5.39
C HIS A 543 12.56 -11.93 6.91
N PRO A 544 13.51 -11.17 7.47
CA PRO A 544 13.68 -11.03 8.90
C PRO A 544 12.53 -10.27 9.52
N VAL A 545 12.02 -10.79 10.62
CA VAL A 545 11.38 -10.00 11.66
C VAL A 545 12.44 -9.53 12.65
N PHE A 546 12.26 -8.35 13.20
CA PHE A 546 13.25 -7.68 14.04
C PHE A 546 12.70 -7.53 15.44
N CYS A 547 13.45 -7.99 16.43
CA CYS A 547 13.02 -8.02 17.83
C CYS A 547 12.68 -6.60 18.33
N ASP A 548 11.48 -6.46 18.90
CA ASP A 548 10.98 -5.23 19.50
C ASP A 548 11.23 -5.22 21.02
N PHE A 549 11.59 -4.06 21.56
CA PHE A 549 11.96 -3.83 22.95
C PHE A 549 11.18 -2.66 23.57
N GLY A 550 10.99 -2.71 24.89
CA GLY A 550 10.31 -1.69 25.70
C GLY A 550 9.06 -2.22 26.40
N ASN A 551 8.06 -1.37 26.60
CA ASN A 551 6.86 -1.74 27.35
C ASN A 551 6.10 -2.93 26.71
N SER A 552 5.82 -3.95 27.53
CA SER A 552 5.16 -5.22 27.17
C SER A 552 5.91 -6.01 26.09
N ARG A 553 7.25 -5.87 26.06
CA ARG A 553 8.18 -6.44 25.09
C ARG A 553 9.48 -6.83 25.81
N TRP A 554 10.51 -7.23 25.06
CA TRP A 554 11.84 -7.48 25.61
C TRP A 554 12.39 -6.21 26.29
N ASP A 555 13.15 -6.37 27.36
CA ASP A 555 13.66 -5.21 28.11
C ASP A 555 14.83 -4.51 27.40
N ILE A 556 14.77 -3.18 27.41
CA ILE A 556 15.85 -2.29 26.99
C ILE A 556 15.92 -1.11 27.95
N CYS A 557 17.13 -0.71 28.33
CA CYS A 557 17.39 0.39 29.25
C CYS A 557 18.47 1.29 28.68
N PHE A 558 18.11 2.55 28.40
CA PHE A 558 19.05 3.58 28.00
C PHE A 558 19.56 4.30 29.24
N GLU A 559 20.87 4.35 29.43
CA GLU A 559 21.47 4.94 30.62
C GLU A 559 21.12 6.43 30.75
N ILE A 560 21.17 7.17 29.64
CA ILE A 560 20.80 8.59 29.60
C ILE A 560 19.33 8.88 29.96
N HIS A 561 18.44 7.90 29.77
CA HIS A 561 17.04 8.03 30.16
C HIS A 561 16.86 7.88 31.68
N LYS A 562 17.62 6.97 32.30
CA LYS A 562 17.64 6.78 33.76
C LYS A 562 18.35 7.91 34.49
N ASN A 563 19.54 8.26 34.01
CA ASN A 563 20.37 9.31 34.56
C ASN A 563 20.94 10.17 33.45
N ARG A 564 20.37 11.36 33.27
CA ARG A 564 20.78 12.31 32.23
C ARG A 564 22.22 12.82 32.43
N GLN A 565 22.74 12.77 33.65
CA GLN A 565 24.12 13.14 34.00
C GLN A 565 25.07 11.93 34.00
N SER A 566 24.66 10.79 33.46
CA SER A 566 25.53 9.61 33.45
C SER A 566 26.85 9.92 32.74
N PRO A 567 28.02 9.52 33.30
CA PRO A 567 29.31 9.69 32.63
C PRO A 567 29.40 8.85 31.35
N ASN A 568 28.48 7.89 31.16
CA ASN A 568 28.37 7.06 29.96
C ASN A 568 26.95 7.18 29.35
N PRO A 569 26.56 8.34 28.79
CA PRO A 569 25.21 8.55 28.25
C PRO A 569 24.86 7.59 27.11
N ASN A 570 25.89 7.09 26.43
CA ASN A 570 25.78 6.13 25.33
C ASN A 570 25.64 4.67 25.80
N ALA A 571 25.63 4.40 27.11
CA ALA A 571 25.44 3.03 27.61
C ALA A 571 23.99 2.56 27.42
N LEU A 572 23.86 1.26 27.13
CA LEU A 572 22.61 0.57 26.87
C LEU A 572 22.67 -0.80 27.54
N SER A 573 21.60 -1.22 28.19
CA SER A 573 21.41 -2.61 28.57
C SER A 573 20.24 -3.18 27.77
N VAL A 574 20.44 -4.31 27.11
CA VAL A 574 19.43 -5.01 26.30
C VAL A 574 19.33 -6.44 26.77
N THR A 575 18.13 -6.92 27.08
CA THR A 575 17.92 -8.34 27.40
C THR A 575 18.02 -9.16 26.12
N LEU A 576 18.91 -10.15 26.09
CA LEU A 576 19.20 -10.95 24.90
C LEU A 576 19.21 -12.45 25.23
N TRP A 577 18.82 -13.26 24.25
CA TRP A 577 19.06 -14.69 24.23
C TRP A 577 20.51 -14.96 23.81
N THR A 578 21.28 -15.57 24.69
CA THR A 578 22.71 -15.87 24.46
C THR A 578 22.96 -17.20 23.76
N GLY A 579 21.90 -17.99 23.54
CA GLY A 579 21.98 -19.40 23.14
C GLY A 579 21.91 -20.38 24.32
N SER A 580 21.95 -19.89 25.56
CA SER A 580 21.84 -20.72 26.78
C SER A 580 20.93 -20.10 27.84
N GLU A 581 21.04 -18.78 28.03
CA GLU A 581 20.20 -18.02 28.95
C GLU A 581 19.71 -16.71 28.32
N ILE A 582 18.58 -16.20 28.80
CA ILE A 582 18.09 -14.84 28.51
C ILE A 582 18.58 -13.95 29.65
N LYS A 583 19.44 -12.97 29.33
CA LYS A 583 19.98 -12.04 30.33
C LYS A 583 20.21 -10.64 29.78
N PRO A 584 20.28 -9.61 30.64
CA PRO A 584 20.73 -8.28 30.26
C PRO A 584 22.18 -8.31 29.76
N VAL A 585 22.43 -7.68 28.60
CA VAL A 585 23.75 -7.52 27.99
C VAL A 585 24.06 -6.03 27.85
N SER A 586 25.18 -5.61 28.42
CA SER A 586 25.66 -4.23 28.35
C SER A 586 26.30 -3.92 27.00
N LEU A 587 25.84 -2.84 26.38
CA LEU A 587 26.26 -2.34 25.07
C LEU A 587 26.47 -0.82 25.13
N ARG A 588 27.02 -0.29 24.04
CA ARG A 588 27.07 1.14 23.76
C ARG A 588 26.38 1.45 22.44
N TRP A 589 25.74 2.60 22.35
CA TRP A 589 25.12 3.09 21.13
C TRP A 589 25.81 4.34 20.59
N GLN A 590 25.68 4.62 19.30
CA GLN A 590 26.23 5.82 18.66
C GLN A 590 25.24 6.44 17.68
N SER A 591 24.91 7.72 17.87
CA SER A 591 24.15 8.53 16.91
C SER A 591 24.40 10.03 17.08
N LYS A 592 25.08 10.64 16.10
CA LYS A 592 25.32 12.10 16.08
C LYS A 592 24.02 12.89 15.95
N ARG A 593 23.05 12.35 15.21
CA ARG A 593 21.78 13.02 14.95
C ARG A 593 20.89 13.01 16.18
N LEU A 594 20.79 11.88 16.88
CA LEU A 594 20.01 11.82 18.12
C LEU A 594 20.63 12.74 19.19
N ALA A 595 21.96 12.71 19.36
CA ALA A 595 22.65 13.59 20.31
C ALA A 595 22.34 15.07 20.04
N ARG A 596 22.42 15.50 18.78
CA ARG A 596 22.13 16.88 18.36
C ARG A 596 20.65 17.24 18.51
N ASP A 597 19.75 16.39 18.03
CA ASP A 597 18.30 16.69 18.01
C ASP A 597 17.71 16.72 19.43
N LEU A 598 18.35 16.05 20.39
CA LEU A 598 17.92 15.97 21.78
C LEU A 598 18.79 16.78 22.77
N ALA A 599 19.76 17.55 22.28
CA ALA A 599 20.71 18.33 23.10
C ALA A 599 21.35 17.49 24.23
N LEU A 600 21.83 16.29 23.90
CA LEU A 600 22.41 15.38 24.89
C LEU A 600 23.80 15.79 25.39
N ASP A 601 24.43 16.74 24.69
CA ASP A 601 25.74 17.32 24.98
C ASP A 601 25.67 18.58 25.86
N GLN A 602 24.47 19.07 26.18
CA GLN A 602 24.25 20.26 27.01
C GLN A 602 23.99 19.88 28.47
N GLU A 603 24.63 20.58 29.41
CA GLU A 603 24.47 20.38 30.87
C GLU A 603 23.22 21.09 31.45
N ALA A 604 22.30 21.52 30.59
CA ALA A 604 21.21 22.44 30.93
C ALA A 604 20.21 21.86 31.97
N GLN A 605 20.47 22.12 33.25
CA GLN A 605 19.57 21.86 34.38
C GLN A 605 19.24 23.12 35.19
N GLY A 606 19.49 24.31 34.66
CA GLY A 606 18.94 25.52 35.27
C GLY A 606 17.42 25.58 35.11
N ASN A 607 16.70 26.02 36.14
CA ASN A 607 15.29 26.47 36.07
C ASN A 607 15.02 27.56 34.99
N GLY A 608 16.06 28.00 34.25
CA GLY A 608 15.98 28.98 33.16
C GLY A 608 16.14 28.40 31.75
N ALA A 609 16.37 27.09 31.56
CA ALA A 609 16.47 26.50 30.22
C ALA A 609 15.09 26.36 29.56
N SER A 610 14.96 26.82 28.32
CA SER A 610 13.67 26.82 27.61
C SER A 610 13.31 25.42 27.10
N GLU A 611 12.04 25.06 27.18
CA GLU A 611 11.53 23.81 26.63
C GLU A 611 11.33 23.89 25.11
N VAL A 612 11.89 22.93 24.38
CA VAL A 612 11.75 22.79 22.93
C VAL A 612 11.28 21.38 22.57
N THR A 613 10.57 21.21 21.45
CA THR A 613 10.24 19.86 20.93
C THR A 613 11.50 19.12 20.47
N ARG A 614 12.42 19.85 19.84
CA ARG A 614 13.71 19.37 19.34
C ARG A 614 14.73 20.50 19.44
N ALA A 615 15.98 20.14 19.70
CA ALA A 615 17.09 21.09 19.74
C ALA A 615 17.66 21.44 18.36
N ASP A 616 16.99 21.02 17.28
CA ASP A 616 17.35 21.44 15.92
C ASP A 616 16.95 22.90 15.66
N ARG A 617 17.36 23.41 14.50
CA ARG A 617 17.11 24.82 14.10
C ARG A 617 15.63 25.18 14.16
N LEU A 618 14.73 24.27 13.79
CA LEU A 618 13.30 24.54 13.69
C LEU A 618 12.62 24.46 15.05
N GLY A 619 12.95 23.46 15.87
CA GLY A 619 12.40 23.34 17.22
C GLY A 619 12.81 24.49 18.14
N ARG A 620 14.06 24.96 17.99
CA ARG A 620 14.56 26.17 18.66
C ARG A 620 13.82 27.42 18.19
N ALA A 621 13.73 27.64 16.88
CA ALA A 621 13.01 28.79 16.33
C ALA A 621 11.52 28.80 16.73
N ALA A 622 10.87 27.63 16.76
CA ALA A 622 9.49 27.51 17.19
C ALA A 622 9.27 27.90 18.66
N SER A 623 10.31 27.82 19.49
CA SER A 623 10.25 28.21 20.91
C SER A 623 10.92 29.57 21.17
N ASN A 624 11.20 30.33 20.10
CA ASN A 624 11.86 31.63 20.15
C ASN A 624 13.22 31.63 20.88
N VAL A 625 14.00 30.55 20.73
CA VAL A 625 15.35 30.44 21.29
C VAL A 625 16.42 30.38 20.21
N THR A 626 17.59 30.90 20.54
CA THR A 626 18.75 30.94 19.65
C THR A 626 19.46 29.57 19.59
N LYS A 627 20.45 29.45 18.71
CA LYS A 627 21.28 28.25 18.57
C LYS A 627 22.14 28.00 19.83
N ASN A 628 22.55 29.05 20.52
CA ASN A 628 23.48 28.97 21.64
C ASN A 628 22.77 28.80 22.98
N ASP A 629 21.46 29.03 23.03
CA ASP A 629 20.69 28.92 24.26
C ASP A 629 20.65 27.46 24.74
N GLU A 630 20.68 27.30 26.06
CA GLU A 630 20.45 26.03 26.71
C GLU A 630 18.96 25.64 26.63
N VAL A 631 18.70 24.39 26.21
CA VAL A 631 17.33 23.91 25.98
C VAL A 631 17.07 22.55 26.60
N ASN A 632 15.80 22.32 26.95
CA ASN A 632 15.29 21.04 27.42
C ASN A 632 14.30 20.44 26.42
N ILE A 633 14.38 19.13 26.20
CA ILE A 633 13.44 18.43 25.32
C ILE A 633 12.16 18.13 26.06
N ALA A 634 11.07 18.75 25.62
CA ALA A 634 9.77 18.65 26.26
C ALA A 634 9.21 17.21 26.24
N GLY A 635 8.89 16.67 27.42
CA GLY A 635 8.10 15.45 27.59
C GLY A 635 8.82 14.14 27.25
N LEU A 636 10.10 14.16 26.85
CA LEU A 636 10.83 12.96 26.42
C LEU A 636 11.40 12.16 27.59
N PHE A 637 12.00 12.84 28.57
CA PHE A 637 12.66 12.21 29.71
C PHE A 637 11.68 11.84 30.82
N GLU A 638 10.50 12.46 30.84
CA GLU A 638 9.38 12.13 31.74
C GLU A 638 8.64 10.85 31.30
N GLN A 639 8.95 10.31 30.13
CA GLN A 639 8.36 9.04 29.68
C GLN A 639 8.83 7.90 30.56
N LYS A 640 7.90 6.98 30.83
CA LYS A 640 8.19 5.79 31.65
C LYS A 640 9.29 4.93 31.03
N ASP A 641 9.23 4.70 29.71
CA ASP A 641 10.11 3.76 29.01
C ASP A 641 10.49 4.31 27.62
N TRP A 642 11.74 4.08 27.21
CA TRP A 642 12.21 4.26 25.83
C TRP A 642 12.19 2.91 25.10
N ASN A 643 11.67 2.87 23.87
CA ASN A 643 11.57 1.65 23.08
C ASN A 643 12.82 1.38 22.25
N GLY A 644 12.90 0.20 21.65
CA GLY A 644 13.95 -0.15 20.70
C GLY A 644 13.49 -1.22 19.72
N ARG A 645 14.08 -1.24 18.53
CA ARG A 645 13.98 -2.38 17.60
C ARG A 645 15.37 -2.78 17.15
N LEU A 646 15.76 -4.03 17.39
CA LEU A 646 17.05 -4.56 16.95
C LEU A 646 17.04 -4.82 15.45
N GLN A 647 17.93 -4.19 14.70
CA GLN A 647 18.01 -4.29 13.25
C GLN A 647 19.41 -4.66 12.76
N ALA A 648 19.45 -5.26 11.58
CA ALA A 648 20.66 -5.49 10.81
C ALA A 648 20.47 -4.97 9.36
N PRO A 649 21.52 -4.46 8.70
CA PRO A 649 21.44 -4.04 7.30
C PRO A 649 21.04 -5.18 6.38
N ARG A 650 20.00 -4.96 5.57
CA ARG A 650 19.45 -5.99 4.65
C ARG A 650 20.50 -6.53 3.69
N GLN A 651 21.32 -5.65 3.12
CA GLN A 651 22.43 -6.04 2.23
C GLN A 651 23.42 -7.02 2.89
N GLN A 652 23.70 -6.89 4.20
CA GLN A 652 24.57 -7.84 4.90
C GLN A 652 23.89 -9.20 5.09
N LEU A 653 22.60 -9.21 5.42
CA LEU A 653 21.81 -10.44 5.57
C LEU A 653 21.63 -11.17 4.23
N GLU A 654 21.37 -10.43 3.14
CA GLU A 654 21.25 -10.97 1.79
C GLU A 654 22.58 -11.56 1.29
N ALA A 655 23.71 -10.93 1.59
CA ALA A 655 25.03 -11.48 1.28
C ALA A 655 25.28 -12.80 2.02
N ILE A 656 24.86 -12.91 3.28
CA ILE A 656 24.93 -14.17 4.06
C ILE A 656 24.00 -15.22 3.43
N ALA A 657 22.79 -14.85 3.01
CA ALA A 657 21.87 -15.75 2.33
C ALA A 657 22.43 -16.27 1.00
N ALA A 658 23.09 -15.40 0.21
CA ALA A 658 23.74 -15.81 -1.03
C ALA A 658 24.81 -16.88 -0.81
N VAL A 659 25.56 -16.80 0.30
CA VAL A 659 26.51 -17.86 0.69
C VAL A 659 25.78 -19.13 1.15
N ARG A 660 24.73 -19.00 1.97
CA ARG A 660 23.90 -20.13 2.44
C ARG A 660 23.35 -20.95 1.26
N ASP A 661 22.86 -20.25 0.25
CA ASP A 661 22.13 -20.82 -0.89
C ASP A 661 23.05 -21.22 -2.06
N ASN A 662 24.36 -20.98 -1.94
CA ASN A 662 25.33 -21.35 -2.96
C ASN A 662 25.68 -22.85 -2.88
N LEU A 663 25.02 -23.65 -3.72
CA LEU A 663 25.22 -25.11 -3.82
C LEU A 663 26.59 -25.52 -4.37
N SER A 664 27.37 -24.61 -4.96
CA SER A 664 28.75 -24.92 -5.40
C SER A 664 29.77 -25.01 -4.25
N LEU A 665 29.40 -24.55 -3.05
CA LEU A 665 30.25 -24.60 -1.85
C LEU A 665 29.89 -25.79 -0.97
N SER A 666 30.90 -26.44 -0.37
CA SER A 666 30.68 -27.46 0.66
C SER A 666 29.93 -26.88 1.86
N ALA A 667 29.23 -27.73 2.62
CA ALA A 667 28.52 -27.28 3.83
C ALA A 667 29.47 -26.64 4.85
N GLU A 668 30.68 -27.20 5.00
CA GLU A 668 31.73 -26.66 5.88
C GLU A 668 32.18 -25.25 5.45
N GLU A 669 32.44 -25.06 4.14
CA GLU A 669 32.87 -23.77 3.63
C GLU A 669 31.76 -22.71 3.72
N ARG A 670 30.50 -23.10 3.47
CA ARG A 670 29.34 -22.23 3.70
C ARG A 670 29.27 -21.78 5.15
N ASN A 671 29.36 -22.72 6.10
CA ASN A 671 29.32 -22.41 7.53
C ASN A 671 30.48 -21.49 7.96
N ARG A 672 31.70 -21.75 7.49
CA ARG A 672 32.88 -20.92 7.78
C ARG A 672 32.70 -19.48 7.30
N ARG A 673 32.29 -19.30 6.04
CA ARG A 673 32.04 -17.97 5.46
C ARG A 673 30.88 -17.25 6.13
N MET A 674 29.77 -17.95 6.36
CA MET A 674 28.61 -17.39 7.03
C MET A 674 28.95 -16.93 8.45
N SER A 675 29.66 -17.74 9.24
CA SER A 675 30.10 -17.36 10.58
C SER A 675 30.94 -16.08 10.55
N GLY A 676 31.95 -16.03 9.66
CA GLY A 676 32.78 -14.84 9.49
C GLY A 676 31.96 -13.60 9.13
N MET A 677 30.96 -13.72 8.26
CA MET A 677 30.09 -12.60 7.88
C MET A 677 29.14 -12.19 9.01
N MET A 678 28.60 -13.14 9.78
CA MET A 678 27.72 -12.89 10.93
C MET A 678 28.43 -12.08 12.02
N ASP A 679 29.71 -12.35 12.26
CA ASP A 679 30.53 -11.60 13.23
C ASP A 679 30.69 -10.12 12.85
N HIS A 680 30.60 -9.81 11.56
CA HIS A 680 30.79 -8.45 11.02
C HIS A 680 29.47 -7.72 10.74
N ILE A 681 28.33 -8.26 11.18
CA ILE A 681 27.04 -7.56 11.10
C ILE A 681 27.12 -6.25 11.88
N ARG A 682 26.66 -5.16 11.25
CA ARG A 682 26.51 -3.86 11.89
C ARG A 682 25.15 -3.79 12.57
N TRP A 683 25.09 -4.24 13.81
CA TRP A 683 23.85 -4.19 14.59
C TRP A 683 23.43 -2.76 14.93
N LEU A 684 22.13 -2.52 14.80
CA LEU A 684 21.49 -1.22 15.00
C LEU A 684 20.31 -1.38 15.96
N VAL A 685 20.00 -0.33 16.71
CA VAL A 685 18.72 -0.19 17.41
C VAL A 685 18.00 1.04 16.89
N THR A 686 16.76 0.88 16.44
CA THR A 686 15.90 2.03 16.14
C THR A 686 15.12 2.43 17.37
N PHE A 687 15.30 3.68 17.81
CA PHE A 687 14.53 4.30 18.88
C PHE A 687 13.57 5.33 18.30
N SER A 688 12.29 5.24 18.64
CA SER A 688 11.25 6.17 18.17
C SER A 688 10.82 7.07 19.31
N ALA A 689 11.54 8.19 19.48
CA ALA A 689 11.24 9.19 20.50
C ALA A 689 9.85 9.78 20.28
N LYS A 690 9.04 9.83 21.35
CA LYS A 690 7.80 10.60 21.38
C LYS A 690 8.12 12.00 21.91
N LEU A 691 7.82 13.03 21.14
CA LEU A 691 8.22 14.40 21.43
C LEU A 691 6.98 15.27 21.63
N GLN A 692 6.97 16.03 22.72
CA GLN A 692 5.88 16.97 23.01
C GLN A 692 6.01 18.19 22.07
N PRO A 693 4.99 18.50 21.26
CA PRO A 693 5.03 19.70 20.42
C PRO A 693 5.10 20.96 21.28
N LYS A 694 5.82 21.97 20.79
CA LYS A 694 6.03 23.31 21.35
C LYS A 694 6.01 24.33 20.23
N GLY A 695 5.53 25.53 20.54
CA GLY A 695 5.61 26.70 19.68
C GLY A 695 4.29 27.43 19.49
N PRO A 696 4.31 28.57 18.78
CA PRO A 696 3.25 29.57 18.80
C PRO A 696 1.89 29.07 18.28
N TRP A 697 1.88 28.01 17.47
CA TRP A 697 0.65 27.38 17.01
C TRP A 697 -0.18 26.81 18.17
N LEU A 698 0.46 26.25 19.20
CA LEU A 698 -0.25 25.65 20.33
C LEU A 698 -0.86 26.73 21.22
N ASP A 699 -0.13 27.82 21.44
CA ASP A 699 -0.62 28.99 22.19
C ASP A 699 -1.80 29.63 21.45
N TYR A 700 -1.68 29.75 20.12
CA TYR A 700 -2.75 30.22 19.26
C TYR A 700 -3.98 29.30 19.33
N ALA A 701 -3.79 27.98 19.20
CA ALA A 701 -4.86 27.00 19.27
C ALA A 701 -5.60 27.05 20.62
N THR A 702 -4.86 27.19 21.72
CA THR A 702 -5.43 27.32 23.07
C THR A 702 -6.21 28.63 23.24
N THR A 703 -5.66 29.75 22.75
CA THR A 703 -6.33 31.07 22.82
C THR A 703 -7.60 31.14 21.97
N ASN A 704 -7.70 30.32 20.93
CA ASN A 704 -8.84 30.28 20.01
C ASN A 704 -9.73 29.03 20.20
N ASP A 705 -9.66 28.39 21.37
CA ASP A 705 -10.46 27.21 21.75
C ASP A 705 -10.46 26.07 20.71
N LEU A 706 -9.34 25.87 20.03
CA LEU A 706 -9.14 24.77 19.08
C LEU A 706 -8.69 23.50 19.82
N LYS A 707 -9.45 22.43 19.67
CA LYS A 707 -9.09 21.10 20.17
C LYS A 707 -8.07 20.46 19.23
N LEU A 708 -6.92 20.07 19.77
CA LEU A 708 -5.87 19.35 19.04
C LEU A 708 -6.01 17.85 19.26
N ASP A 709 -6.39 17.12 18.22
CA ASP A 709 -6.49 15.65 18.21
C ASP A 709 -5.38 15.04 17.34
N GLN A 710 -5.06 13.77 17.55
CA GLN A 710 -4.16 13.02 16.66
C GLN A 710 -4.98 12.14 15.72
N LYS A 711 -4.80 12.31 14.41
CA LYS A 711 -5.39 11.44 13.38
C LYS A 711 -4.32 11.03 12.39
N ASN A 712 -4.16 9.73 12.16
CA ASN A 712 -3.14 9.16 11.27
C ASN A 712 -1.72 9.68 11.56
N GLY A 713 -1.42 10.00 12.83
CA GLY A 713 -0.13 10.53 13.29
C GLY A 713 0.09 12.01 13.10
N GLU A 714 -0.82 12.70 12.42
CA GLU A 714 -0.83 14.15 12.31
C GLU A 714 -1.64 14.76 13.46
N ILE A 715 -1.19 15.91 13.95
CA ILE A 715 -1.98 16.72 14.87
C ILE A 715 -2.98 17.51 14.02
N VAL A 716 -4.26 17.25 14.25
CA VAL A 716 -5.37 17.91 13.57
C VAL A 716 -6.08 18.83 14.56
N ALA A 717 -6.23 20.09 14.18
CA ALA A 717 -7.06 21.02 14.93
C ALA A 717 -8.53 20.85 14.54
N THR A 718 -9.40 20.75 15.54
CA THR A 718 -10.86 20.72 15.38
C THR A 718 -11.50 21.72 16.35
N PRO A 719 -12.64 22.34 16.00
CA PRO A 719 -13.35 23.18 16.94
C PRO A 719 -13.79 22.35 18.16
N SER A 720 -13.62 22.90 19.37
CA SER A 720 -14.00 22.25 20.64
C SER A 720 -15.52 22.08 20.78
N ASN A 721 -16.32 23.01 20.24
CA ASN A 721 -17.79 22.94 20.21
C ASN A 721 -18.32 22.57 18.83
N SER A 722 -18.87 21.36 18.68
CA SER A 722 -19.50 20.87 17.44
C SER A 722 -20.89 21.44 17.16
N LYS A 723 -21.40 22.33 18.03
CA LYS A 723 -22.71 22.98 17.87
C LYS A 723 -22.54 24.49 17.71
N ASN A 724 -22.85 24.94 16.50
CA ASN A 724 -23.26 26.30 16.08
C ASN A 724 -22.22 27.43 15.92
N GLU A 725 -21.24 27.64 16.79
CA GLU A 725 -20.41 28.88 16.72
C GLU A 725 -19.51 28.97 15.47
N TRP A 726 -19.01 27.84 14.97
CA TRP A 726 -18.13 27.81 13.78
C TRP A 726 -18.86 27.55 12.47
N ARG A 727 -20.17 27.27 12.49
CA ARG A 727 -20.97 27.12 11.25
C ARG A 727 -20.98 28.40 10.43
N GLY A 728 -20.81 29.57 11.07
CA GLY A 728 -20.77 30.84 10.37
C GLY A 728 -19.47 31.11 9.62
N LEU A 729 -18.32 30.78 10.21
CA LEU A 729 -16.98 30.89 9.60
C LEU A 729 -16.77 29.87 8.45
N ALA A 730 -17.62 28.82 8.42
CA ALA A 730 -17.51 27.65 7.57
C ALA A 730 -18.55 27.61 6.43
N TYR A 731 -18.87 28.73 5.78
CA TYR A 731 -19.65 28.65 4.55
C TYR A 731 -18.76 28.17 3.37
N PRO A 732 -19.10 27.05 2.69
CA PRO A 732 -18.40 26.60 1.49
C PRO A 732 -18.72 27.56 0.33
N PHE A 733 -17.70 27.98 -0.41
CA PHE A 733 -17.94 28.37 -1.80
C PHE A 733 -18.15 27.05 -2.54
N TRP A 734 -19.37 26.79 -2.99
CA TRP A 734 -19.67 25.64 -3.85
C TRP A 734 -18.84 25.77 -5.13
N HIS A 735 -17.88 24.86 -5.34
CA HIS A 735 -17.31 24.58 -6.67
C HIS A 735 -18.05 23.37 -7.22
N SER A 736 -18.39 23.37 -8.51
CA SER A 736 -19.20 22.32 -9.15
C SER A 736 -18.60 20.92 -9.04
N ASP A 737 -17.30 20.81 -8.80
CA ASP A 737 -16.57 19.54 -8.69
C ASP A 737 -16.58 18.93 -7.28
N ASN A 738 -17.30 19.53 -6.33
CA ASN A 738 -17.30 19.13 -4.92
C ASN A 738 -18.65 18.53 -4.46
N GLN A 739 -19.31 17.76 -5.35
CA GLN A 739 -20.66 17.22 -5.13
C GLN A 739 -20.79 16.26 -3.93
N GLU A 740 -19.70 15.66 -3.44
CA GLU A 740 -19.73 14.73 -2.28
C GLU A 740 -19.32 15.35 -0.92
N GLY A 741 -19.18 16.68 -0.85
CA GLY A 741 -19.48 17.46 0.35
C GLY A 741 -18.71 17.23 1.67
N ARG A 742 -17.61 16.45 1.74
CA ARG A 742 -16.86 16.27 3.02
C ARG A 742 -15.33 16.23 2.95
N LYS A 743 -14.71 15.97 1.79
CA LYS A 743 -13.24 15.95 1.66
C LYS A 743 -12.71 17.37 1.48
N GLY A 744 -12.21 17.99 2.55
CA GLY A 744 -11.45 19.26 2.48
C GLY A 744 -11.95 20.41 3.36
N LEU A 745 -13.13 20.32 3.96
CA LEU A 745 -13.73 21.40 4.76
C LEU A 745 -12.84 21.90 5.91
N ALA A 746 -12.15 21.00 6.62
CA ALA A 746 -11.30 21.37 7.75
C ALA A 746 -10.11 22.28 7.36
N LYS A 747 -9.54 22.09 6.16
CA LYS A 747 -8.42 22.92 5.67
C LYS A 747 -8.88 24.34 5.32
N HIS A 748 -10.11 24.49 4.81
CA HIS A 748 -10.70 25.81 4.55
C HIS A 748 -11.04 26.58 5.84
N CYS A 749 -11.50 25.89 6.89
CA CYS A 749 -11.81 26.52 8.19
C CYS A 749 -10.59 27.18 8.86
N LEU A 750 -9.42 26.53 8.83
CA LEU A 750 -8.21 27.07 9.47
C LEU A 750 -7.64 28.30 8.73
N SER A 751 -7.85 28.40 7.41
CA SER A 751 -7.35 29.53 6.62
C SER A 751 -8.06 30.86 6.89
N ARG A 752 -9.16 30.85 7.66
CA ARG A 752 -10.03 31.99 7.99
C ARG A 752 -9.91 32.48 9.44
N LEU A 753 -8.94 31.94 10.18
CA LEU A 753 -8.67 32.35 11.55
C LEU A 753 -7.82 33.63 11.56
N PRO A 754 -8.11 34.59 12.46
CA PRO A 754 -7.48 35.91 12.45
C PRO A 754 -5.97 35.85 12.70
N GLY A 755 -5.18 36.50 11.85
CA GLY A 755 -3.73 36.63 12.01
C GLY A 755 -2.92 35.38 11.65
N ILE A 756 -3.55 34.30 11.18
CA ILE A 756 -2.82 33.13 10.70
C ILE A 756 -2.07 33.44 9.41
N ARG A 757 -0.82 32.98 9.34
CA ARG A 757 -0.04 32.93 8.10
C ARG A 757 -0.01 31.51 7.53
N VAL A 758 -0.46 31.38 6.28
CA VAL A 758 -0.45 30.12 5.53
C VAL A 758 0.64 30.18 4.47
N LEU A 759 1.56 29.21 4.51
CA LEU A 759 2.52 28.97 3.43
C LEU A 759 1.89 28.02 2.42
N SER A 760 1.56 28.54 1.24
CA SER A 760 1.25 27.73 0.06
C SER A 760 2.54 27.34 -0.65
N VAL A 761 2.64 26.07 -1.06
CA VAL A 761 3.83 25.47 -1.67
C VAL A 761 3.38 24.74 -2.94
N ASP A 762 3.88 25.19 -4.07
CA ASP A 762 3.75 24.51 -5.36
C ASP A 762 5.06 23.79 -5.68
N LEU A 763 5.02 22.46 -5.78
CA LEU A 763 6.20 21.63 -6.03
C LEU A 763 6.44 21.57 -7.53
N GLY A 764 7.51 22.22 -7.99
CA GLY A 764 7.81 22.36 -9.40
C GLY A 764 8.85 21.36 -9.93
N HIS A 765 8.89 21.21 -11.25
CA HIS A 765 9.95 20.46 -11.94
C HIS A 765 11.26 21.24 -12.08
N ARG A 766 11.19 22.58 -12.18
CA ARG A 766 12.36 23.46 -12.41
C ARG A 766 12.93 24.04 -11.11
N HIS A 767 12.07 24.26 -10.13
CA HIS A 767 12.43 24.70 -8.79
C HIS A 767 11.74 23.79 -7.81
N ALA A 768 12.42 23.42 -6.73
CA ALA A 768 11.89 22.50 -5.74
C ALA A 768 10.56 22.98 -5.15
N ALA A 769 10.41 24.29 -4.91
CA ALA A 769 9.10 24.87 -4.66
C ALA A 769 8.96 26.34 -5.04
N ALA A 770 7.78 26.72 -5.51
CA ALA A 770 7.30 28.09 -5.49
C ALA A 770 6.40 28.32 -4.27
N CYS A 771 6.74 29.31 -3.46
CA CYS A 771 6.09 29.57 -2.18
C CYS A 771 5.39 30.92 -2.17
N ALA A 772 4.18 30.96 -1.61
CA ALA A 772 3.50 32.21 -1.26
C ALA A 772 2.97 32.15 0.17
N VAL A 773 3.25 33.17 0.96
CA VAL A 773 2.77 33.33 2.33
C VAL A 773 1.59 34.31 2.33
N TRP A 774 0.46 33.84 2.85
CA TRP A 774 -0.78 34.60 2.95
C TRP A 774 -1.15 34.81 4.41
N GLU A 775 -1.51 36.02 4.80
CA GLU A 775 -1.95 36.36 6.16
C GLU A 775 -3.46 36.64 6.16
N ALA A 776 -4.21 35.97 7.03
CA ALA A 776 -5.64 36.20 7.21
C ALA A 776 -5.88 37.51 7.99
N VAL A 777 -6.66 38.43 7.42
CA VAL A 777 -6.90 39.79 7.92
C VAL A 777 -8.39 40.15 7.90
N SER A 778 -8.80 41.07 8.78
CA SER A 778 -10.17 41.53 8.91
C SER A 778 -10.59 42.48 7.78
N ALA A 779 -11.90 42.62 7.56
CA ALA A 779 -12.43 43.59 6.60
C ALA A 779 -12.05 45.04 6.97
N GLU A 780 -11.93 45.35 8.26
CA GLU A 780 -11.52 46.67 8.75
C GLU A 780 -10.07 46.99 8.37
N GLN A 781 -9.17 46.02 8.48
CA GLN A 781 -7.77 46.17 8.06
C GLN A 781 -7.68 46.46 6.56
N VAL A 782 -8.47 45.78 5.73
CA VAL A 782 -8.52 46.03 4.28
C VAL A 782 -9.10 47.41 3.97
N LYS A 783 -10.19 47.83 4.63
CA LYS A 783 -10.77 49.17 4.46
C LYS A 783 -9.77 50.28 4.81
N LYS A 784 -9.06 50.13 5.92
CA LYS A 784 -8.00 51.06 6.32
C LYS A 784 -6.87 51.10 5.28
N ALA A 785 -6.47 49.96 4.73
CA ALA A 785 -5.48 49.91 3.66
C ALA A 785 -5.96 50.60 2.37
N CYS A 786 -7.24 50.45 2.00
CA CYS A 786 -7.85 51.15 0.86
C CYS A 786 -7.80 52.67 1.03
N GLN A 787 -8.19 53.16 2.22
CA GLN A 787 -8.15 54.58 2.55
C GLN A 787 -6.73 55.16 2.41
N ILE A 788 -5.72 54.45 2.95
CA ILE A 788 -4.31 54.86 2.85
C ILE A 788 -3.84 54.89 1.38
N ALA A 789 -4.33 53.97 0.55
CA ALA A 789 -4.00 53.89 -0.87
C ALA A 789 -4.83 54.84 -1.75
N GLY A 790 -5.78 55.60 -1.19
CA GLY A 790 -6.71 56.43 -1.97
C GLY A 790 -7.66 55.60 -2.85
N HIS A 791 -7.91 54.34 -2.50
CA HIS A 791 -8.76 53.40 -3.22
C HIS A 791 -10.12 53.27 -2.54
N GLU A 792 -11.20 53.08 -3.30
CA GLU A 792 -12.53 52.80 -2.73
C GLU A 792 -12.56 51.48 -1.95
N ALA A 793 -13.44 51.37 -0.96
CA ALA A 793 -13.61 50.14 -0.21
C ALA A 793 -14.08 48.98 -1.13
N PRO A 794 -13.64 47.74 -0.90
CA PRO A 794 -14.01 46.62 -1.76
C PRO A 794 -15.51 46.31 -1.66
N LYS A 795 -16.14 46.06 -2.80
CA LYS A 795 -17.53 45.58 -2.90
C LYS A 795 -17.60 44.09 -2.57
N ALA A 796 -18.81 43.61 -2.29
CA ALA A 796 -19.05 42.19 -1.97
C ALA A 796 -18.61 41.24 -3.11
N SER A 797 -18.68 41.66 -4.37
CA SER A 797 -18.28 40.88 -5.54
C SER A 797 -16.77 40.89 -5.82
N ASN A 798 -15.96 41.71 -5.13
CA ASN A 798 -14.53 41.73 -5.36
C ASN A 798 -13.85 40.51 -4.72
N LEU A 799 -13.31 39.62 -5.56
CA LEU A 799 -12.52 38.46 -5.13
C LEU A 799 -11.04 38.80 -4.90
N TYR A 800 -10.52 39.78 -5.63
CA TYR A 800 -9.15 40.27 -5.53
C TYR A 800 -9.14 41.79 -5.42
N LEU A 801 -8.15 42.31 -4.70
CA LEU A 801 -7.89 43.73 -4.57
C LEU A 801 -6.38 43.96 -4.62
N HIS A 802 -5.93 44.79 -5.55
CA HIS A 802 -4.53 45.16 -5.72
C HIS A 802 -4.37 46.63 -5.34
N LEU A 803 -3.75 46.90 -4.20
CA LEU A 803 -3.49 48.26 -3.74
C LEU A 803 -2.08 48.67 -4.13
N LYS A 804 -1.96 49.68 -4.98
CA LYS A 804 -0.67 50.25 -5.42
C LYS A 804 -0.29 51.43 -4.55
N ARG A 805 0.97 51.50 -4.13
CA ARG A 805 1.54 52.61 -3.36
C ARG A 805 2.93 52.96 -3.86
N LYS A 806 3.23 54.24 -3.99
CA LYS A 806 4.61 54.71 -4.22
C LYS A 806 5.37 54.71 -2.90
N ALA A 807 6.48 53.96 -2.83
CA ALA A 807 7.34 53.87 -1.66
C ALA A 807 8.79 54.21 -2.04
N THR A 808 9.44 55.08 -1.26
CA THR A 808 10.86 55.40 -1.46
C THR A 808 11.71 54.35 -0.75
N LYS A 809 12.55 53.62 -1.50
CA LYS A 809 13.49 52.63 -0.96
C LYS A 809 14.93 53.04 -1.25
N GLN A 810 15.82 52.74 -0.30
CA GLN A 810 17.26 52.88 -0.49
C GLN A 810 17.80 51.63 -1.20
N LYS A 811 18.45 51.80 -2.35
CA LYS A 811 19.10 50.71 -3.09
C LYS A 811 20.49 51.17 -3.49
N LYS A 812 21.54 50.55 -2.92
CA LYS A 812 22.98 50.84 -3.16
C LYS A 812 23.24 52.32 -3.42
N ASP A 813 23.20 53.10 -2.35
CA ASP A 813 23.54 54.53 -2.27
C ASP A 813 22.59 55.54 -2.94
N ASN A 814 21.50 55.11 -3.60
CA ASN A 814 20.45 56.01 -4.11
C ASN A 814 19.05 55.75 -3.53
N GLN A 815 18.26 56.81 -3.36
CA GLN A 815 16.82 56.72 -3.08
C GLN A 815 16.06 56.54 -4.40
N VAL A 816 15.31 55.45 -4.51
CA VAL A 816 14.47 55.15 -5.68
C VAL A 816 13.02 55.04 -5.23
N VAL A 817 12.12 55.73 -5.95
CA VAL A 817 10.67 55.59 -5.76
C VAL A 817 10.21 54.34 -6.52
N ILE A 818 9.68 53.36 -5.80
CA ILE A 818 9.19 52.09 -6.34
C ILE A 818 7.68 52.02 -6.10
N GLU A 819 6.93 51.57 -7.10
CA GLU A 819 5.51 51.24 -6.94
C GLU A 819 5.39 49.84 -6.33
N GLU A 820 4.92 49.76 -5.08
CA GLU A 820 4.61 48.52 -4.39
C GLU A 820 3.15 48.16 -4.60
N THR A 821 2.88 46.88 -4.91
CA THR A 821 1.51 46.35 -4.99
C THR A 821 1.28 45.39 -3.83
N THR A 822 0.27 45.68 -3.01
CA THR A 822 -0.22 44.72 -2.00
C THR A 822 -1.45 44.01 -2.54
N VAL A 823 -1.39 42.68 -2.58
CA VAL A 823 -2.48 41.83 -3.09
C VAL A 823 -3.31 41.31 -1.92
N TYR A 824 -4.62 41.50 -1.99
CA TYR A 824 -5.60 40.90 -1.10
C TYR A 824 -6.51 39.97 -1.91
N ARG A 825 -6.82 38.80 -1.33
CA ARG A 825 -7.79 37.84 -1.85
C ARG A 825 -8.91 37.66 -0.85
N ARG A 826 -10.16 37.77 -1.29
CA ARG A 826 -11.32 37.44 -0.46
C ARG A 826 -11.37 35.93 -0.25
N ILE A 827 -11.41 35.50 1.01
CA ILE A 827 -11.49 34.09 1.41
C ILE A 827 -12.80 33.74 2.11
N GLY A 828 -13.61 34.75 2.49
CA GLY A 828 -14.94 34.62 3.08
C GLY A 828 -15.79 35.88 2.89
N ALA A 829 -17.07 35.79 3.24
CA ALA A 829 -17.96 36.95 3.31
C ALA A 829 -17.55 37.84 4.51
N ASP A 830 -17.73 39.16 4.39
CA ASP A 830 -17.37 40.11 5.46
C ASP A 830 -18.26 39.95 6.72
N THR A 831 -19.40 39.28 6.59
CA THR A 831 -20.37 39.00 7.66
C THR A 831 -20.72 37.51 7.64
N LEU A 832 -20.85 36.90 8.81
CA LEU A 832 -21.28 35.51 8.98
C LEU A 832 -22.81 35.38 8.78
N PRO A 833 -23.34 34.16 8.53
CA PRO A 833 -24.78 33.90 8.38
C PRO A 833 -25.65 34.30 9.58
N ASP A 834 -25.06 34.39 10.78
CA ASP A 834 -25.74 34.87 12.00
C ASP A 834 -25.76 36.41 12.12
N GLY A 835 -25.23 37.13 11.12
CA GLY A 835 -25.17 38.58 11.07
C GLY A 835 -23.95 39.19 11.78
N THR A 836 -23.12 38.40 12.44
CA THR A 836 -21.89 38.89 13.10
C THR A 836 -20.78 39.17 12.09
N GLN A 837 -19.82 40.05 12.43
CA GLN A 837 -18.70 40.33 11.54
C GLN A 837 -17.77 39.13 11.42
N HIS A 838 -17.32 38.84 10.20
CA HIS A 838 -16.33 37.80 9.99
C HIS A 838 -14.94 38.31 10.46
N PRO A 839 -14.24 37.58 11.35
CA PRO A 839 -12.98 38.04 11.94
C PRO A 839 -11.82 38.16 10.93
N ALA A 840 -11.71 37.25 9.96
CA ALA A 840 -10.72 37.37 8.88
C ALA A 840 -11.24 36.89 7.50
N PRO A 841 -12.04 37.72 6.80
CA PRO A 841 -12.63 37.35 5.52
C PRO A 841 -11.69 37.57 4.32
N TRP A 842 -10.50 38.13 4.55
CA TRP A 842 -9.50 38.43 3.54
C TRP A 842 -8.16 37.77 3.85
N ALA A 843 -7.39 37.49 2.81
CA ALA A 843 -6.01 37.06 2.89
C ALA A 843 -5.12 38.08 2.19
N ARG A 844 -4.16 38.66 2.89
CA ARG A 844 -3.12 39.54 2.34
C ARG A 844 -1.91 38.70 1.93
N LEU A 845 -1.42 38.90 0.71
CA LEU A 845 -0.14 38.33 0.28
C LEU A 845 1.00 39.03 1.04
N ASP A 846 1.68 38.29 1.91
CA ASP A 846 2.84 38.79 2.68
C ASP A 846 4.11 38.75 1.83
N ARG A 847 4.42 37.59 1.24
CA ARG A 847 5.61 37.40 0.41
C ARG A 847 5.48 36.23 -0.55
N GLN A 848 6.24 36.29 -1.64
CA GLN A 848 6.44 35.20 -2.59
C GLN A 848 7.93 34.97 -2.79
N PHE A 849 8.34 33.71 -2.87
CA PHE A 849 9.73 33.34 -3.08
C PHE A 849 9.85 31.93 -3.64
N LEU A 850 10.99 31.64 -4.27
CA LEU A 850 11.35 30.30 -4.72
C LEU A 850 12.23 29.63 -3.65
N ILE A 851 11.95 28.36 -3.35
CA ILE A 851 12.90 27.49 -2.66
C ILE A 851 13.62 26.71 -3.76
N LYS A 852 14.89 27.06 -3.96
CA LYS A 852 15.78 26.37 -4.89
C LYS A 852 16.65 25.38 -4.12
N LEU A 853 16.78 24.18 -4.65
CA LEU A 853 17.83 23.25 -4.25
C LEU A 853 19.11 23.52 -5.05
N GLN A 854 20.23 22.99 -4.56
CA GLN A 854 21.52 23.11 -5.24
C GLN A 854 21.40 22.52 -6.66
N GLY A 855 21.67 23.33 -7.68
CA GLY A 855 21.57 22.97 -9.10
C GLY A 855 20.34 23.54 -9.83
N GLU A 856 19.45 24.28 -9.14
CA GLU A 856 18.24 24.91 -9.70
C GLU A 856 18.40 26.42 -9.93
N GLU A 857 19.62 26.94 -9.80
CA GLU A 857 19.93 28.37 -9.94
C GLU A 857 19.75 28.86 -11.38
N GLU A 858 20.16 28.04 -12.36
CA GLU A 858 20.19 28.36 -13.79
C GLU A 858 19.25 27.44 -14.60
N GLY A 859 19.00 27.79 -15.87
CA GLY A 859 18.26 26.94 -16.81
C GLY A 859 19.05 25.68 -17.18
N VAL A 860 18.48 24.83 -18.06
CA VAL A 860 19.20 23.65 -18.54
C VAL A 860 20.53 24.08 -19.16
N ARG A 861 21.63 23.48 -18.68
CA ARG A 861 22.96 23.81 -19.21
C ARG A 861 23.03 23.45 -20.69
N LYS A 862 23.87 24.18 -21.42
CA LYS A 862 24.23 23.81 -22.79
C LYS A 862 25.03 22.51 -22.78
N ALA A 863 24.81 21.69 -23.79
CA ALA A 863 25.66 20.51 -24.00
C ALA A 863 27.10 20.96 -24.28
N SER A 864 28.06 20.19 -23.76
CA SER A 864 29.47 20.41 -24.09
C SER A 864 29.76 19.97 -25.53
N ASP A 865 30.82 20.51 -26.13
CA ASP A 865 31.26 20.09 -27.46
C ASP A 865 31.64 18.60 -27.49
N GLU A 866 32.01 18.01 -26.34
CA GLU A 866 32.28 16.57 -26.19
C GLU A 866 30.99 15.74 -26.23
N GLU A 867 29.95 16.12 -25.47
CA GLU A 867 28.66 15.43 -25.48
C GLU A 867 27.98 15.47 -26.85
N VAL A 868 28.07 16.62 -27.55
CA VAL A 868 27.56 16.74 -28.91
C VAL A 868 28.30 15.79 -29.86
N ARG A 869 29.63 15.67 -29.70
CA ARG A 869 30.45 14.76 -30.52
C ARG A 869 30.15 13.30 -30.24
N GLU A 870 29.93 12.92 -28.98
CA GLU A 870 29.52 11.56 -28.60
C GLU A 870 28.18 11.18 -29.23
N VAL A 871 27.20 12.10 -29.26
CA VAL A 871 25.91 11.85 -29.92
C VAL A 871 26.07 11.74 -31.44
N TYR A 872 26.94 12.52 -32.07
CA TYR A 872 27.23 12.36 -33.50
C TYR A 872 27.96 11.06 -33.82
N GLN A 873 28.89 10.66 -32.97
CA GLN A 873 29.55 9.37 -33.12
C GLN A 873 28.53 8.24 -32.99
N LEU A 874 27.65 8.30 -31.99
CA LEU A 874 26.54 7.35 -31.83
C LEU A 874 25.63 7.32 -33.06
N GLU A 875 25.24 8.48 -33.59
CA GLU A 875 24.41 8.61 -34.80
C GLU A 875 25.08 7.96 -36.01
N ALA A 876 26.38 8.21 -36.21
CA ALA A 876 27.16 7.61 -37.29
C ALA A 876 27.28 6.08 -37.13
N GLU A 877 27.59 5.60 -35.91
CA GLU A 877 27.72 4.16 -35.60
C GLU A 877 26.43 3.38 -35.89
N VAL A 878 25.26 4.00 -35.71
CA VAL A 878 23.96 3.36 -36.02
C VAL A 878 23.49 3.58 -37.46
N GLY A 879 24.28 4.28 -38.28
CA GLY A 879 23.97 4.53 -39.70
C GLY A 879 22.98 5.66 -39.93
N ARG A 880 22.85 6.62 -39.01
CA ARG A 880 22.07 7.85 -39.23
C ARG A 880 22.97 8.88 -39.93
N THR A 881 22.53 9.39 -41.07
CA THR A 881 23.27 10.45 -41.77
C THR A 881 23.09 11.77 -41.05
N ALA A 882 24.18 12.50 -40.81
CA ALA A 882 24.11 13.89 -40.39
C ALA A 882 23.26 14.68 -41.41
N PRO A 883 22.41 15.64 -40.98
CA PRO A 883 21.65 16.46 -41.91
C PRO A 883 22.62 17.20 -42.84
N MET A 884 22.52 16.93 -44.14
CA MET A 884 23.22 17.65 -45.21
C MET A 884 22.60 19.05 -45.34
N ASP A 885 23.09 19.98 -44.54
CA ASP A 885 23.05 21.43 -44.77
C ASP A 885 24.30 22.03 -44.09
N ALA A 886 25.47 21.50 -44.46
CA ALA A 886 26.76 21.88 -43.89
C ALA A 886 27.83 21.96 -44.99
N ASP A 887 27.45 22.49 -46.16
CA ASP A 887 28.38 22.91 -47.20
C ASP A 887 28.28 24.43 -47.34
N ASP A 888 28.79 25.12 -46.31
CA ASP A 888 29.50 26.40 -46.42
C ASP A 888 29.96 26.81 -45.01
N GLY A 889 31.17 27.37 -44.95
CA GLY A 889 31.93 27.58 -43.71
C GLY A 889 31.17 28.33 -42.60
N GLU A 890 31.50 27.93 -41.36
CA GLU A 890 31.14 28.62 -40.12
C GLU A 890 29.64 28.82 -39.82
N VAL A 891 28.91 27.72 -39.57
CA VAL A 891 27.72 27.79 -38.70
C VAL A 891 27.77 26.68 -37.67
N ARG A 892 28.28 27.01 -36.47
CA ARG A 892 28.03 26.27 -35.24
C ARG A 892 26.51 26.11 -35.12
N LYS A 893 25.97 24.88 -35.26
CA LYS A 893 24.59 24.61 -34.82
C LYS A 893 24.42 25.22 -33.43
N PRO A 894 23.31 25.92 -33.13
CA PRO A 894 23.11 26.49 -31.80
C PRO A 894 23.29 25.36 -30.78
N SER A 895 24.18 25.59 -29.81
CA SER A 895 24.47 24.62 -28.74
C SER A 895 23.14 24.17 -28.13
N LEU A 896 22.72 22.94 -28.41
CA LEU A 896 21.47 22.43 -27.88
C LEU A 896 21.57 22.39 -26.34
N PRO A 897 20.50 22.77 -25.63
CA PRO A 897 20.32 22.34 -24.25
C PRO A 897 20.54 20.82 -24.12
N VAL A 898 21.14 20.37 -23.02
CA VAL A 898 21.47 18.95 -22.83
C VAL A 898 20.24 18.04 -22.94
N ASP A 899 19.08 18.48 -22.47
CA ASP A 899 17.83 17.74 -22.55
C ASP A 899 17.35 17.53 -23.99
N GLU A 900 17.46 18.55 -24.85
CA GLU A 900 17.18 18.42 -26.29
C GLU A 900 18.15 17.45 -26.96
N LEU A 901 19.44 17.54 -26.63
CA LEU A 901 20.46 16.62 -27.13
C LEU A 901 20.20 15.17 -26.69
N MET A 902 19.89 14.94 -25.40
CA MET A 902 19.52 13.64 -24.86
C MET A 902 18.23 13.09 -25.49
N SER A 903 17.22 13.94 -25.70
CA SER A 903 15.97 13.57 -26.37
C SER A 903 16.22 13.12 -27.81
N SER A 904 17.06 13.85 -28.55
CA SER A 904 17.50 13.47 -29.89
C SER A 904 18.24 12.13 -29.88
N ALA A 905 19.22 11.95 -29.00
CA ALA A 905 19.97 10.70 -28.87
C ALA A 905 19.07 9.50 -28.54
N GLY A 906 18.14 9.67 -27.58
CA GLY A 906 17.18 8.63 -27.20
C GLY A 906 16.17 8.31 -28.31
N ARG A 907 15.82 9.28 -29.17
CA ARG A 907 15.02 9.03 -30.38
C ARG A 907 15.84 8.25 -31.42
N THR A 908 17.07 8.67 -31.69
CA THR A 908 18.02 7.96 -32.58
C THR A 908 18.14 6.50 -32.18
N MET A 909 18.43 6.21 -30.91
CA MET A 909 18.64 4.84 -30.43
C MET A 909 17.39 3.97 -30.55
N ARG A 910 16.20 4.51 -30.28
CA ARG A 910 14.94 3.78 -30.48
C ARG A 910 14.72 3.41 -31.94
N LEU A 911 15.02 4.33 -32.86
CA LEU A 911 14.92 4.08 -34.30
C LEU A 911 15.98 3.08 -34.76
N ALA A 912 17.22 3.18 -34.29
CA ALA A 912 18.29 2.24 -34.57
C ALA A 912 17.95 0.82 -34.12
N LEU A 913 17.47 0.66 -32.87
CA LEU A 913 17.06 -0.64 -32.33
C LEU A 913 15.92 -1.26 -33.13
N LYS A 914 14.93 -0.46 -33.55
CA LYS A 914 13.86 -0.94 -34.43
C LYS A 914 14.43 -1.48 -35.75
N ARG A 915 15.34 -0.75 -36.38
CA ARG A 915 15.98 -1.14 -37.65
C ARG A 915 16.85 -2.39 -37.49
N HIS A 916 17.56 -2.53 -36.38
CA HIS A 916 18.29 -3.76 -36.08
C HIS A 916 17.35 -4.96 -35.89
N GLY A 917 16.21 -4.74 -35.23
CA GLY A 917 15.13 -5.73 -35.17
C GLY A 917 14.57 -6.08 -36.55
N ASP A 918 14.44 -5.11 -37.45
CA ASP A 918 14.01 -5.34 -38.84
C ASP A 918 15.04 -6.20 -39.60
N ARG A 919 16.35 -5.98 -39.44
CA ARG A 919 17.41 -6.87 -40.00
C ARG A 919 17.25 -8.31 -39.51
N ALA A 920 17.09 -8.51 -38.21
CA ALA A 920 16.90 -9.85 -37.64
C ALA A 920 15.61 -10.51 -38.17
N ARG A 921 14.54 -9.73 -38.35
CA ARG A 921 13.28 -10.21 -38.92
C ARG A 921 13.45 -10.60 -40.38
N ILE A 922 14.16 -9.82 -41.18
CA ILE A 922 14.49 -10.13 -42.58
C ILE A 922 15.23 -11.46 -42.66
N ALA A 923 16.33 -11.62 -41.91
CA ALA A 923 17.12 -12.85 -41.89
C ALA A 923 16.26 -14.06 -41.49
N HIS A 924 15.41 -13.92 -40.47
CA HIS A 924 14.49 -14.98 -40.06
C HIS A 924 13.46 -15.33 -41.15
N TYR A 925 12.87 -14.34 -41.81
CA TYR A 925 11.83 -14.55 -42.82
C TYR A 925 12.35 -15.17 -44.11
N LEU A 926 13.62 -14.93 -44.47
CA LEU A 926 14.25 -15.58 -45.62
C LEU A 926 14.27 -17.12 -45.47
N ILE A 927 14.54 -17.61 -44.26
CA ILE A 927 14.79 -19.05 -44.01
C ILE A 927 13.64 -19.80 -43.35
N THR A 928 12.78 -19.13 -42.58
CA THR A 928 11.72 -19.81 -41.79
C THR A 928 10.77 -20.58 -42.69
N ASN A 929 10.35 -21.78 -42.32
CA ASN A 929 9.26 -22.49 -43.01
C ASN A 929 7.89 -22.27 -42.38
N GLU A 930 7.86 -21.41 -41.37
CA GLU A 930 6.73 -21.23 -40.48
C GLU A 930 6.47 -19.72 -40.30
N LYS A 931 5.19 -19.35 -40.37
CA LYS A 931 4.72 -18.05 -39.94
C LYS A 931 4.42 -18.12 -38.45
N ILE A 932 5.06 -17.27 -37.66
CA ILE A 932 4.73 -17.14 -36.24
C ILE A 932 3.52 -16.20 -36.14
N LYS A 933 2.38 -16.75 -35.73
CA LYS A 933 1.18 -16.00 -35.37
C LYS A 933 1.29 -15.47 -33.93
N PRO A 934 0.52 -14.44 -33.56
CA PRO A 934 0.45 -13.94 -32.18
C PRO A 934 0.18 -15.06 -31.19
N GLY A 935 0.86 -15.05 -30.04
CA GLY A 935 0.82 -16.15 -29.06
C GLY A 935 1.81 -17.28 -29.33
N GLY A 936 2.74 -17.11 -30.29
CA GLY A 936 3.83 -18.07 -30.55
C GLY A 936 3.41 -19.29 -31.37
N ILE A 937 2.20 -19.30 -31.93
CA ILE A 937 1.69 -20.40 -32.75
C ILE A 937 2.42 -20.39 -34.09
N LYS A 938 3.08 -21.51 -34.41
CA LYS A 938 3.80 -21.68 -35.67
C LYS A 938 2.89 -22.35 -36.70
N GLU A 939 2.64 -21.67 -37.80
CA GLU A 939 1.88 -22.20 -38.95
C GLU A 939 2.83 -22.46 -40.10
N LYS A 940 2.77 -23.66 -40.71
CA LYS A 940 3.58 -23.95 -41.92
C LYS A 940 3.10 -23.08 -43.08
N LEU A 941 4.04 -22.45 -43.77
CA LEU A 941 3.76 -21.65 -44.95
C LEU A 941 3.46 -22.57 -46.14
N ASP A 942 2.34 -22.31 -46.83
CA ASP A 942 2.10 -22.81 -48.18
C ASP A 942 2.88 -21.98 -49.21
N GLU A 943 2.78 -22.34 -50.49
CA GLU A 943 3.54 -21.67 -51.55
C GLU A 943 3.18 -20.19 -51.71
N GLU A 944 1.90 -19.84 -51.56
CA GLU A 944 1.43 -18.45 -51.67
C GLU A 944 1.81 -17.63 -50.42
N GLY A 945 1.58 -18.17 -49.22
CA GLY A 945 1.99 -17.54 -47.96
C GLY A 945 3.49 -17.34 -47.85
N ARG A 946 4.30 -18.21 -48.48
CA ARG A 946 5.75 -18.01 -48.62
C ARG A 946 6.07 -16.77 -49.45
N VAL A 947 5.42 -16.63 -50.61
CA VAL A 947 5.66 -15.51 -51.51
C VAL A 947 5.27 -14.20 -50.82
N ASP A 948 4.14 -14.17 -50.12
CA ASP A 948 3.69 -12.98 -49.39
C ASP A 948 4.63 -12.60 -48.24
N LEU A 949 5.13 -13.57 -47.48
CA LEU A 949 6.12 -13.30 -46.43
C LEU A 949 7.42 -12.72 -47.00
N LEU A 950 7.92 -13.28 -48.11
CA LEU A 950 9.12 -12.78 -48.78
C LEU A 950 8.88 -11.41 -49.41
N LEU A 951 7.66 -11.13 -49.87
CA LEU A 951 7.29 -9.82 -50.37
C LEU A 951 7.38 -8.74 -49.28
N ASP A 952 6.80 -9.02 -48.11
CA ASP A 952 6.93 -8.14 -46.93
C ASP A 952 8.39 -7.99 -46.51
N THR A 953 9.18 -9.06 -46.61
CA THR A 953 10.61 -9.07 -46.31
C THR A 953 11.40 -8.16 -47.24
N LEU A 954 11.14 -8.21 -48.55
CA LEU A 954 11.81 -7.37 -49.53
C LEU A 954 11.45 -5.88 -49.36
N VAL A 955 10.18 -5.56 -49.08
CA VAL A 955 9.77 -4.19 -48.76
C VAL A 955 10.48 -3.67 -47.50
N MET A 956 10.57 -4.51 -46.46
CA MET A 956 11.26 -4.19 -45.23
C MET A 956 12.76 -3.97 -45.44
N TRP A 957 13.40 -4.83 -46.24
CA TRP A 957 14.81 -4.70 -46.60
C TRP A 957 15.08 -3.42 -47.39
N HIS A 958 14.29 -3.12 -48.43
CA HIS A 958 14.45 -1.88 -49.20
C HIS A 958 14.41 -0.64 -48.29
N ASN A 959 13.50 -0.61 -47.32
CA ASN A 959 13.38 0.48 -46.35
C ASN A 959 14.61 0.65 -45.43
N LEU A 960 15.48 -0.36 -45.29
CA LEU A 960 16.72 -0.21 -44.54
C LEU A 960 17.61 0.84 -45.21
N PHE A 961 17.79 0.83 -46.52
CA PHE A 961 18.72 1.75 -47.19
C PHE A 961 18.05 2.87 -48.01
N SER A 962 16.72 2.86 -48.14
CA SER A 962 15.97 3.85 -48.92
C SER A 962 15.27 4.92 -48.07
N PHE A 963 15.23 4.77 -46.75
CA PHE A 963 14.53 5.68 -45.84
C PHE A 963 15.35 6.95 -45.56
N HIS A 964 14.70 8.11 -45.49
CA HIS A 964 15.38 9.39 -45.33
C HIS A 964 16.12 9.50 -43.98
N GLY A 965 17.35 10.03 -44.01
CA GLY A 965 18.18 10.23 -42.82
C GLY A 965 18.91 8.98 -42.29
N TRP A 966 18.77 7.83 -42.96
CA TRP A 966 19.44 6.58 -42.57
C TRP A 966 20.10 5.92 -43.78
N GLN A 967 21.32 5.42 -43.60
CA GLN A 967 22.08 4.65 -44.57
C GLN A 967 22.38 3.26 -44.02
N ASP A 968 22.30 2.28 -44.90
CA ASP A 968 22.61 0.89 -44.61
C ASP A 968 23.28 0.30 -45.84
N ASP A 969 24.57 0.63 -45.99
CA ASP A 969 25.33 0.34 -47.20
C ASP A 969 25.52 -1.16 -47.42
N GLU A 970 25.68 -1.93 -46.35
CA GLU A 970 25.71 -3.40 -46.40
C GLU A 970 24.38 -3.97 -46.90
N ALA A 971 23.25 -3.52 -46.33
CA ALA A 971 21.93 -3.95 -46.79
C ALA A 971 21.69 -3.57 -48.26
N ARG A 972 22.15 -2.39 -48.69
CA ARG A 972 22.07 -1.97 -50.10
C ARG A 972 22.95 -2.84 -51.00
N GLN A 973 24.19 -3.09 -50.61
CA GLN A 973 25.12 -3.90 -51.39
C GLN A 973 24.60 -5.32 -51.59
N LEU A 974 24.05 -5.95 -50.54
CA LEU A 974 23.42 -7.26 -50.64
C LEU A 974 22.17 -7.23 -51.52
N TRP A 975 21.35 -6.18 -51.42
CA TRP A 975 20.20 -5.97 -52.30
C TRP A 975 20.61 -5.90 -53.77
N ASP A 976 21.59 -5.05 -54.09
CA ASP A 976 22.06 -4.85 -55.47
C ASP A 976 22.75 -6.10 -56.04
N ASN A 977 23.46 -6.85 -55.19
CA ASN A 977 24.17 -8.06 -55.61
C ASN A 977 23.25 -9.24 -55.89
N HIS A 978 22.12 -9.34 -55.17
CA HIS A 978 21.29 -10.54 -55.18
C HIS A 978 19.84 -10.25 -55.56
N VAL A 979 19.16 -9.33 -54.87
CA VAL A 979 17.72 -9.05 -55.08
C VAL A 979 17.48 -8.35 -56.41
N ALA A 980 18.28 -7.32 -56.74
CA ALA A 980 18.12 -6.55 -57.98
C ALA A 980 18.41 -7.38 -59.25
N LYS A 981 19.02 -8.55 -59.12
CA LYS A 981 19.33 -9.49 -60.21
C LYS A 981 18.30 -10.61 -60.37
N LEU A 982 17.29 -10.68 -59.50
CA LEU A 982 16.24 -11.69 -59.59
C LEU A 982 15.35 -11.47 -60.82
N SER A 983 14.89 -12.57 -61.42
CA SER A 983 13.98 -12.52 -62.57
C SER A 983 12.66 -11.83 -62.19
N GLY A 984 12.27 -10.80 -62.94
CA GLY A 984 11.03 -10.05 -62.71
C GLY A 984 11.16 -8.89 -61.71
N TYR A 985 12.37 -8.57 -61.24
CA TYR A 985 12.62 -7.40 -60.40
C TYR A 985 12.26 -6.08 -61.11
N LYS A 986 11.54 -5.20 -60.39
CA LYS A 986 11.29 -3.82 -60.78
C LYS A 986 11.71 -2.90 -59.64
N ALA A 987 12.49 -1.86 -59.97
CA ALA A 987 13.03 -0.94 -58.97
C ALA A 987 11.92 -0.20 -58.20
N PRO A 988 11.89 -0.31 -56.85
CA PRO A 988 10.99 0.49 -56.03
C PRO A 988 11.37 1.98 -56.05
N GLU A 989 10.39 2.86 -55.91
CA GLU A 989 10.63 4.31 -55.83
C GLU A 989 10.90 4.75 -54.39
N ARG A 990 11.75 5.78 -54.24
CA ARG A 990 11.93 6.44 -52.94
C ARG A 990 10.69 7.27 -52.59
N ILE A 991 10.21 7.09 -51.36
CA ILE A 991 9.06 7.85 -50.84
C ILE A 991 9.60 9.08 -50.09
N GLY A 992 9.42 10.27 -50.67
CA GLY A 992 9.80 11.56 -50.06
C GLY A 992 8.96 11.94 -48.83
N GLU A 993 9.47 12.85 -48.00
CA GLU A 993 8.80 13.33 -46.78
C GLU A 993 7.51 14.11 -47.04
N GLU A 994 7.39 14.79 -48.18
CA GLU A 994 6.24 15.63 -48.55
C GLU A 994 5.00 14.83 -49.05
N CYS A 995 5.08 13.50 -49.10
CA CYS A 995 3.94 12.68 -49.52
C CYS A 995 2.88 12.58 -48.42
N SER A 996 1.62 12.90 -48.75
CA SER A 996 0.46 12.68 -47.86
C SER A 996 0.33 11.21 -47.43
N GLY A 997 -0.33 10.93 -46.31
CA GLY A 997 -0.48 9.57 -45.78
C GLY A 997 -1.08 8.57 -46.77
N LYS A 998 -2.09 9.01 -47.53
CA LYS A 998 -2.71 8.24 -48.62
C LYS A 998 -1.77 8.02 -49.80
N SER A 999 -1.04 9.05 -50.22
CA SER A 999 -0.02 8.96 -51.28
C SER A 999 1.13 8.02 -50.88
N ARG A 1000 1.56 8.04 -49.61
CA ARG A 1000 2.56 7.13 -49.05
C ARG A 1000 2.07 5.68 -49.00
N LYS A 1001 0.83 5.43 -48.55
CA LYS A 1001 0.21 4.08 -48.60
C LYS A 1001 0.12 3.55 -50.04
N ASN A 1002 -0.33 4.38 -50.98
CA ASN A 1002 -0.43 4.00 -52.39
C ASN A 1002 0.95 3.68 -52.99
N LYS A 1003 1.96 4.54 -52.78
CA LYS A 1003 3.33 4.28 -53.25
C LYS A 1003 3.97 3.05 -52.58
N GLN A 1004 3.65 2.78 -51.32
CA GLN A 1004 4.08 1.54 -50.65
C GLN A 1004 3.44 0.31 -51.30
N GLN A 1005 2.15 0.38 -51.64
CA GLN A 1005 1.45 -0.68 -52.33
C GLN A 1005 1.97 -0.89 -53.75
N GLU A 1006 2.25 0.18 -54.50
CA GLU A 1006 2.89 0.11 -55.82
C GLU A 1006 4.29 -0.50 -55.75
N ASN A 1007 5.10 -0.11 -54.76
CA ASN A 1007 6.41 -0.70 -54.51
C ASN A 1007 6.30 -2.18 -54.10
N ARG A 1008 5.28 -2.54 -53.32
CA ARG A 1008 4.97 -3.93 -52.97
C ARG A 1008 4.63 -4.73 -54.23
N GLU A 1009 3.81 -4.22 -55.12
CA GLU A 1009 3.47 -4.90 -56.38
C GLU A 1009 4.67 -5.05 -57.31
N LYS A 1010 5.54 -4.02 -57.42
CA LYS A 1010 6.80 -4.06 -58.19
C LYS A 1010 7.74 -5.19 -57.74
N LEU A 1011 7.71 -5.56 -56.46
CA LEU A 1011 8.58 -6.61 -55.90
C LEU A 1011 7.96 -8.01 -55.93
N ARG A 1012 6.70 -8.17 -56.34
CA ARG A 1012 5.97 -9.45 -56.23
C ARG A 1012 6.60 -10.58 -57.04
N ASP A 1013 7.05 -10.29 -58.26
CA ASP A 1013 7.69 -11.33 -59.10
C ASP A 1013 9.11 -11.67 -58.63
N ALA A 1014 9.84 -10.70 -58.06
CA ALA A 1014 11.11 -10.95 -57.38
C ALA A 1014 10.92 -11.85 -56.15
N ALA A 1015 9.85 -11.65 -55.37
CA ALA A 1015 9.51 -12.52 -54.24
C ALA A 1015 9.18 -13.95 -54.69
N LYS A 1016 8.49 -14.14 -55.81
CA LYS A 1016 8.25 -15.47 -56.41
C LYS A 1016 9.54 -16.15 -56.85
N ALA A 1017 10.45 -15.41 -57.47
CA ALA A 1017 11.76 -15.93 -57.87
C ALA A 1017 12.59 -16.35 -56.64
N LEU A 1018 12.62 -15.51 -55.60
CA LEU A 1018 13.31 -15.78 -54.35
C LEU A 1018 12.71 -16.96 -53.58
N ALA A 1019 11.38 -17.14 -53.62
CA ALA A 1019 10.72 -18.28 -52.98
C ALA A 1019 11.23 -19.63 -53.51
N LYS A 1020 11.51 -19.71 -54.82
CA LYS A 1020 12.00 -20.92 -55.51
C LYS A 1020 13.49 -21.18 -55.26
N ASP A 1021 14.28 -20.16 -54.94
CA ASP A 1021 15.72 -20.28 -54.71
C ASP A 1021 16.06 -20.40 -53.21
N ILE A 1022 15.94 -21.64 -52.69
CA ILE A 1022 16.23 -21.95 -51.28
C ILE A 1022 17.70 -21.71 -50.94
N THR A 1023 18.61 -21.96 -51.89
CA THR A 1023 20.05 -21.84 -51.66
C THR A 1023 20.43 -20.38 -51.48
N LEU A 1024 19.92 -19.49 -52.34
CA LEU A 1024 20.13 -18.05 -52.20
C LEU A 1024 19.52 -17.52 -50.90
N ARG A 1025 18.31 -17.95 -50.54
CA ARG A 1025 17.65 -17.52 -49.28
C ARG A 1025 18.38 -17.94 -48.00
N LYS A 1026 19.17 -19.01 -48.04
CA LYS A 1026 20.00 -19.43 -46.90
C LYS A 1026 21.35 -18.72 -46.87
N ALA A 1027 21.82 -18.25 -48.02
CA ALA A 1027 23.08 -17.53 -48.16
C ALA A 1027 22.94 -16.05 -47.79
N LEU A 1028 21.78 -15.46 -48.08
CA LEU A 1028 21.33 -14.16 -47.59
C LEU A 1028 20.83 -14.27 -46.14
#